data_AF-A0AAD7RT01-F1
#
_entry.id   AF-A0AAD7RT01-F1
#
_cell.length_a   1.000
_cell.length_b   1.000
_cell.length_c   1.000
_cell.angle_alpha   90.00
_cell.angle_beta   90.00
_cell.angle_gamma   90.00
#
_symmetry.space_group_name_H-M   'P 1'
#
loop_
_entity.id
_entity.type
_entity.pdbx_description
1 polymer ?
#
loop_
_entity_poly.entity_id
_entity_poly.type
_entity_poly.pdbx_seq_one_letter_code
_entity_poly.pdbx_strand_id
1 'polypeptide(L)'
;MGYETIQRKKKENSILDNKISEHKDKIQALSDHLKNVRQELSHTQALCRAVEKETESEMHFKALADREMGRLQQEISQQENKLGALRERKNAQENNIFKSTQKLEELKSQLNWDQQTLDTWLEESARKDQDTMAILKYAQQDESRIRELTLRIERLTLEANQKRKSLDNERTETMTAQIGLDKTAESLRQAHVERQELIRQWGNTIDQMRKRDQELQQYALSLSQMKQEVRERRDRIKEKRNFLDNQEENNREYERKIAGTERLAAKLRGEFQELEANRTRLQDELESLRRNVEQATTAVEARRIQLASLKKEIQDKNNKVKNARLYNTALEEKLDSVTESAVSVEERAAQFEQMLREEEKAEKEIDNQLHLNQKVLARRTQELQVLRSKEKTLLGEISGSRATLSNLKSRLDKLEHNSLKQQEMIYNKDFQIQLLERKLSQMRGEGNTEGEQALKKKESELAAVLEEERKTAKMLTLQLKKLQDEIRYAKKETEKTGAQKRDLTEKIEELNLCNDTSDKELKKLRFKKQDTMVEDNIVKLEVKHLRDLLYNKADSVLSLEKQRQRLQAAMREREVEINIHKEMLQKQAKIADQERQKLSAEVHERFSKIDKMRKKYEILTISMAAPEGEEEKSPAYYVIKAAQEKEELQRTGDNLDVKIRRTEKEIQALENTLRVVSSHNAAYRKAFSKVTESSEEYQKKMTLEEQKRAVDEKCLFKRRQIRELQEDIQDMNNTLDNLLKEEAMLLNKTDEAESQILSLNKELGSQKEKLDRVTKQCSKLTREIRSGKQTKVKTLEEHDIDLRELKDFNKMVNKVLLEAMENNPDLRSALQTYFQEASLPLPMAGSTAASRQSSKSASARSSVRSADSSCSSSLRASLPLPTAVSIATSRQSSKSASARSSVSSVRSPCDSGPGTSARKTPQVITVDLGLQLGVTATPLSPTSPQESRCSSSAATSSTRTSSSSTRSQRSQRKSP
;
A
#
# COMPACT_ATOMS: atom_id res chain seq x y z
N MET A 1 3.48 222.88 10.21
CA MET A 1 4.12 221.81 11.01
C MET A 1 3.59 220.42 10.61
N GLY A 2 3.68 220.01 9.34
CA GLY A 2 3.03 218.76 8.86
C GLY A 2 3.92 217.73 8.14
N TYR A 3 5.18 218.06 7.84
CA TYR A 3 5.98 217.27 6.90
C TYR A 3 6.91 216.24 7.58
N GLU A 4 7.50 216.58 8.73
CA GLU A 4 8.46 215.73 9.44
C GLU A 4 7.84 214.46 10.04
N THR A 5 6.60 214.54 10.52
CA THR A 5 5.86 213.41 11.10
C THR A 5 5.54 212.31 10.08
N ILE A 6 5.45 212.67 8.79
CA ILE A 6 5.20 211.71 7.70
C ILE A 6 6.48 210.96 7.33
N GLN A 7 7.64 211.64 7.29
CA GLN A 7 8.91 210.98 6.96
C GLN A 7 9.33 209.93 8.00
N ARG A 8 9.11 210.20 9.30
CA ARG A 8 9.48 209.25 10.37
C ARG A 8 8.72 207.92 10.24
N LYS A 9 7.39 207.99 10.08
CA LYS A 9 6.55 206.80 9.87
C LYS A 9 6.88 206.03 8.59
N LYS A 10 7.28 206.70 7.50
CA LYS A 10 7.72 206.01 6.26
C LYS A 10 8.97 205.15 6.49
N LYS A 11 9.92 205.59 7.33
CA LYS A 11 11.12 204.79 7.66
C LYS A 11 10.77 203.60 8.56
N GLU A 12 9.92 203.80 9.57
CA GLU A 12 9.44 202.72 10.45
C GLU A 12 8.69 201.64 9.67
N ASN A 13 7.80 202.02 8.73
CA ASN A 13 7.14 201.07 7.83
C ASN A 13 8.15 200.23 7.04
N SER A 14 9.14 200.83 6.37
CA SER A 14 10.11 200.04 5.57
C SER A 14 10.93 199.05 6.40
N ILE A 15 11.18 199.33 7.68
CA ILE A 15 11.86 198.41 8.61
C ILE A 15 10.93 197.26 9.02
N LEU A 16 9.63 197.55 9.19
CA LEU A 16 8.62 196.52 9.48
C LEU A 16 8.33 195.65 8.25
N ASP A 17 8.20 196.24 7.06
CA ASP A 17 7.98 195.53 5.80
C ASP A 17 9.14 194.57 5.48
N ASN A 18 10.40 194.98 5.70
CA ASN A 18 11.56 194.11 5.56
C ASN A 18 11.51 192.91 6.54
N LYS A 19 11.19 193.14 7.82
CA LYS A 19 11.01 192.05 8.80
C LYS A 19 9.84 191.14 8.46
N ILE A 20 8.78 191.69 7.88
CA ILE A 20 7.64 190.91 7.38
C ILE A 20 8.03 190.07 6.15
N SER A 21 8.95 190.55 5.29
CA SER A 21 9.58 189.72 4.25
C SER A 21 10.37 188.57 4.88
N GLU A 22 11.37 188.87 5.71
CA GLU A 22 12.22 187.85 6.35
C GLU A 22 11.40 186.78 7.07
N HIS A 23 10.32 187.17 7.76
CA HIS A 23 9.41 186.22 8.40
C HIS A 23 8.54 185.44 7.41
N LYS A 24 8.05 186.04 6.32
CA LYS A 24 7.34 185.32 5.25
C LYS A 24 8.25 184.31 4.56
N ASP A 25 9.47 184.71 4.20
CA ASP A 25 10.46 183.87 3.53
C ASP A 25 10.85 182.68 4.42
N LYS A 26 11.01 182.91 5.74
CA LYS A 26 11.26 181.85 6.72
C LYS A 26 10.05 180.94 6.97
N ILE A 27 8.83 181.48 6.95
CA ILE A 27 7.59 180.69 7.03
C ILE A 27 7.41 179.84 5.76
N GLN A 28 7.72 180.38 4.58
CA GLN A 28 7.68 179.67 3.31
C GLN A 28 8.68 178.50 3.32
N ALA A 29 9.94 178.76 3.69
CA ALA A 29 10.96 177.72 3.81
C ALA A 29 10.58 176.61 4.82
N LEU A 30 9.98 176.97 5.95
CA LEU A 30 9.46 175.98 6.92
C LEU A 30 8.22 175.25 6.40
N SER A 31 7.36 175.90 5.62
CA SER A 31 6.20 175.27 4.97
C SER A 31 6.64 174.25 3.93
N ASP A 32 7.62 174.59 3.10
CA ASP A 32 8.18 173.71 2.07
C ASP A 32 8.99 172.57 2.69
N HIS A 33 9.78 172.82 3.73
CA HIS A 33 10.38 171.75 4.53
C HIS A 33 9.33 170.81 5.14
N LEU A 34 8.21 171.34 5.65
CA LEU A 34 7.12 170.53 6.20
C LEU A 34 6.36 169.74 5.12
N LYS A 35 6.26 170.25 3.88
CA LYS A 35 5.78 169.47 2.73
C LYS A 35 6.73 168.31 2.43
N ASN A 36 8.05 168.56 2.39
CA ASN A 36 9.05 167.54 2.15
C ASN A 36 9.01 166.46 3.25
N VAL A 37 8.97 166.83 4.54
CA VAL A 37 8.81 165.87 5.66
C VAL A 37 7.52 165.06 5.56
N ARG A 38 6.42 165.64 5.06
CA ARG A 38 5.18 164.88 4.78
C ARG A 38 5.31 163.94 3.58
N GLN A 39 6.05 164.34 2.55
CA GLN A 39 6.36 163.47 1.41
C GLN A 39 7.24 162.30 1.86
N GLU A 40 8.34 162.55 2.58
CA GLU A 40 9.19 161.50 3.17
C GLU A 40 8.41 160.57 4.11
N LEU A 41 7.49 161.11 4.94
CA LEU A 41 6.62 160.27 5.78
C LEU A 41 5.66 159.41 4.93
N SER A 42 5.16 159.94 3.81
CA SER A 42 4.32 159.16 2.88
C SER A 42 5.13 158.11 2.09
N HIS A 43 6.39 158.40 1.74
CA HIS A 43 7.30 157.47 1.06
C HIS A 43 7.74 156.35 2.00
N THR A 44 8.15 156.67 3.22
CA THR A 44 8.48 155.67 4.25
C THR A 44 7.26 154.85 4.66
N GLN A 45 6.06 155.43 4.81
CA GLN A 45 4.85 154.67 5.08
C GLN A 45 4.42 153.78 3.89
N ALA A 46 4.66 154.20 2.65
CA ALA A 46 4.48 153.36 1.46
C ALA A 46 5.51 152.21 1.41
N LEU A 47 6.75 152.46 1.82
CA LEU A 47 7.82 151.47 1.89
C LEU A 47 7.55 150.44 3.00
N CYS A 48 7.10 150.85 4.19
CA CYS A 48 6.65 149.92 5.23
C CYS A 48 5.51 149.02 4.72
N ARG A 49 4.53 149.58 4.00
CA ARG A 49 3.44 148.80 3.37
C ARG A 49 3.88 147.90 2.20
N ALA A 50 5.05 148.16 1.61
CA ALA A 50 5.67 147.24 0.66
C ALA A 50 6.31 146.07 1.41
N VAL A 51 7.13 146.35 2.44
CA VAL A 51 7.78 145.35 3.29
C VAL A 51 6.75 144.47 4.02
N GLU A 52 5.64 145.05 4.52
CA GLU A 52 4.52 144.28 5.09
C GLU A 52 4.00 143.23 4.09
N LYS A 53 3.70 143.63 2.85
CA LYS A 53 3.25 142.72 1.79
C LYS A 53 4.31 141.72 1.32
N GLU A 54 5.57 142.12 1.33
CA GLU A 54 6.70 141.23 1.04
C GLU A 54 6.74 140.14 2.12
N THR A 55 6.67 140.48 3.41
CA THR A 55 6.62 139.49 4.50
C THR A 55 5.35 138.63 4.49
N GLU A 56 4.18 139.17 4.11
CA GLU A 56 2.97 138.37 3.86
C GLU A 56 3.19 137.36 2.73
N SER A 57 3.88 137.76 1.65
CA SER A 57 4.21 136.88 0.53
C SER A 57 5.26 135.83 0.91
N GLU A 58 6.29 136.17 1.68
CA GLU A 58 7.28 135.21 2.19
C GLU A 58 6.65 134.20 3.14
N MET A 59 5.75 134.64 4.03
CA MET A 59 4.97 133.74 4.89
C MET A 59 4.04 132.83 4.09
N HIS A 60 3.47 133.32 2.98
CA HIS A 60 2.70 132.49 2.05
C HIS A 60 3.60 131.46 1.32
N PHE A 61 4.75 131.87 0.78
CA PHE A 61 5.70 130.97 0.13
C PHE A 61 6.25 129.93 1.09
N LYS A 62 6.56 130.31 2.33
CA LYS A 62 6.93 129.37 3.40
C LYS A 62 5.80 128.38 3.69
N ALA A 63 4.57 128.86 3.84
CA ALA A 63 3.42 127.98 4.05
C ALA A 63 3.09 127.08 2.84
N LEU A 64 3.56 127.41 1.63
CA LEU A 64 3.54 126.49 0.48
C LEU A 64 4.69 125.46 0.57
N ALA A 65 5.91 125.90 0.89
CA ALA A 65 7.06 125.03 1.06
C ALA A 65 6.86 124.01 2.21
N ASP A 66 6.28 124.41 3.33
CA ASP A 66 5.95 123.52 4.46
C ASP A 66 4.88 122.49 4.09
N ARG A 67 3.91 122.85 3.22
CA ARG A 67 2.90 121.91 2.69
C ARG A 67 3.50 120.93 1.69
N GLU A 68 4.36 121.39 0.79
CA GLU A 68 5.07 120.53 -0.16
C GLU A 68 6.06 119.60 0.55
N MET A 69 6.77 120.08 1.58
CA MET A 69 7.59 119.25 2.46
C MET A 69 6.74 118.19 3.17
N GLY A 70 5.56 118.55 3.70
CA GLY A 70 4.62 117.61 4.31
C GLY A 70 4.11 116.56 3.31
N ARG A 71 3.77 116.96 2.07
CA ARG A 71 3.39 116.06 0.98
C ARG A 71 4.52 115.09 0.63
N LEU A 72 5.74 115.61 0.48
CA LEU A 72 6.93 114.80 0.17
C LEU A 72 7.28 113.84 1.32
N GLN A 73 7.10 114.22 2.58
CA GLN A 73 7.27 113.32 3.73
C GLN A 73 6.19 112.21 3.77
N GLN A 74 4.95 112.52 3.40
CA GLN A 74 3.89 111.51 3.21
C GLN A 74 4.20 110.58 2.04
N GLU A 75 4.73 111.09 0.93
CA GLU A 75 5.15 110.28 -0.21
C GLU A 75 6.36 109.41 0.13
N ILE A 76 7.38 109.93 0.81
CA ILE A 76 8.55 109.18 1.30
C ILE A 76 8.09 108.04 2.21
N SER A 77 7.32 108.33 3.27
CA SER A 77 6.84 107.29 4.18
C SER A 77 5.92 106.26 3.50
N GLN A 78 5.13 106.65 2.50
CA GLN A 78 4.42 105.68 1.65
C GLN A 78 5.38 104.80 0.82
N GLN A 79 6.47 105.35 0.28
CA GLN A 79 7.47 104.55 -0.45
C GLN A 79 8.29 103.66 0.49
N GLU A 80 8.63 104.12 1.70
CA GLU A 80 9.29 103.32 2.73
C GLU A 80 8.42 102.14 3.17
N ASN A 81 7.12 102.36 3.38
CA ASN A 81 6.16 101.29 3.67
C ASN A 81 6.04 100.30 2.49
N LYS A 82 6.02 100.78 1.24
CA LYS A 82 6.05 99.92 0.04
C LYS A 82 7.36 99.12 -0.05
N LEU A 83 8.51 99.73 0.26
CA LEU A 83 9.81 99.05 0.33
C LEU A 83 9.87 98.03 1.48
N GLY A 84 9.24 98.30 2.62
CA GLY A 84 9.04 97.36 3.71
C GLY A 84 8.27 96.13 3.26
N ALA A 85 7.06 96.32 2.71
CA ALA A 85 6.24 95.24 2.18
C ALA A 85 6.92 94.46 1.03
N LEU A 86 7.73 95.14 0.19
CA LEU A 86 8.54 94.48 -0.84
C LEU A 86 9.70 93.66 -0.25
N ARG A 87 10.36 94.12 0.82
CA ARG A 87 11.37 93.35 1.57
C ARG A 87 10.74 92.14 2.24
N GLU A 88 9.59 92.29 2.89
CA GLU A 88 8.85 91.17 3.49
C GLU A 88 8.42 90.14 2.45
N ARG A 89 7.87 90.59 1.31
CA ARG A 89 7.52 89.73 0.18
C ARG A 89 8.74 89.03 -0.41
N LYS A 90 9.88 89.73 -0.56
CA LYS A 90 11.15 89.13 -0.99
C LYS A 90 11.60 88.07 0.00
N ASN A 91 11.66 88.38 1.29
CA ASN A 91 12.07 87.43 2.35
C ASN A 91 11.14 86.21 2.38
N ALA A 92 9.83 86.38 2.18
CA ALA A 92 8.88 85.27 2.07
C ALA A 92 9.12 84.42 0.81
N GLN A 93 9.45 85.04 -0.33
CA GLN A 93 9.82 84.35 -1.57
C GLN A 93 11.16 83.61 -1.41
N GLU A 94 12.19 84.22 -0.83
CA GLU A 94 13.49 83.59 -0.55
C GLU A 94 13.36 82.40 0.42
N ASN A 95 12.55 82.53 1.48
CA ASN A 95 12.23 81.42 2.38
C ASN A 95 11.44 80.29 1.68
N ASN A 96 10.55 80.62 0.74
CA ASN A 96 9.81 79.62 -0.03
C ASN A 96 10.69 78.95 -1.09
N ILE A 97 11.62 79.68 -1.71
CA ILE A 97 12.66 79.13 -2.59
C ILE A 97 13.56 78.20 -1.78
N PHE A 98 14.07 78.60 -0.62
CA PHE A 98 14.90 77.73 0.22
C PHE A 98 14.19 76.44 0.62
N LYS A 99 12.90 76.52 1.00
CA LYS A 99 12.07 75.34 1.31
C LYS A 99 11.80 74.48 0.07
N SER A 100 11.69 75.06 -1.13
CA SER A 100 11.51 74.28 -2.37
C SER A 100 12.81 73.65 -2.84
N THR A 101 13.96 74.32 -2.69
CA THR A 101 15.28 73.74 -2.99
C THR A 101 15.64 72.64 -2.01
N GLN A 102 15.33 72.79 -0.71
CA GLN A 102 15.50 71.70 0.26
C GLN A 102 14.68 70.47 -0.13
N LYS A 103 13.38 70.65 -0.44
CA LYS A 103 12.52 69.55 -0.93
C LYS A 103 13.02 68.93 -2.23
N LEU A 104 13.64 69.72 -3.11
CA LEU A 104 14.23 69.25 -4.36
C LEU A 104 15.50 68.43 -4.08
N GLU A 105 16.31 68.82 -3.10
CA GLU A 105 17.46 68.03 -2.60
C GLU A 105 17.01 66.71 -1.95
N GLU A 106 15.95 66.76 -1.12
CA GLU A 106 15.32 65.59 -0.51
C GLU A 106 14.81 64.63 -1.59
N LEU A 107 14.05 65.12 -2.59
CA LEU A 107 13.56 64.34 -3.72
C LEU A 107 14.68 63.80 -4.62
N LYS A 108 15.77 64.54 -4.85
CA LYS A 108 16.96 64.02 -5.54
C LYS A 108 17.61 62.88 -4.75
N SER A 109 17.72 63.01 -3.43
CA SER A 109 18.30 61.97 -2.59
C SER A 109 17.46 60.70 -2.61
N GLN A 110 16.12 60.84 -2.57
CA GLN A 110 15.17 59.74 -2.74
C GLN A 110 15.31 59.10 -4.12
N LEU A 111 15.27 59.89 -5.20
CA LEU A 111 15.45 59.40 -6.57
C LEU A 111 16.79 58.67 -6.78
N ASN A 112 17.87 59.12 -6.12
CA ASN A 112 19.15 58.42 -6.16
C ASN A 112 19.13 57.09 -5.40
N TRP A 113 18.43 57.00 -4.25
CA TRP A 113 18.19 55.73 -3.56
C TRP A 113 17.26 54.79 -4.35
N ASP A 114 16.22 55.32 -4.98
CA ASP A 114 15.29 54.57 -5.84
C ASP A 114 16.02 54.04 -7.09
N GLN A 115 16.91 54.84 -7.68
CA GLN A 115 17.79 54.42 -8.78
C GLN A 115 18.76 53.32 -8.33
N GLN A 116 19.49 53.52 -7.22
CA GLN A 116 20.44 52.52 -6.71
C GLN A 116 19.74 51.20 -6.34
N THR A 117 18.56 51.27 -5.73
CA THR A 117 17.79 50.07 -5.41
C THR A 117 17.28 49.39 -6.68
N LEU A 118 16.75 50.14 -7.67
CA LEU A 118 16.38 49.60 -8.97
C LEU A 118 17.55 48.89 -9.67
N ASP A 119 18.73 49.51 -9.69
CA ASP A 119 19.94 48.92 -10.29
C ASP A 119 20.34 47.62 -9.58
N THR A 120 20.30 47.58 -8.24
CA THR A 120 20.55 46.32 -7.50
C THR A 120 19.48 45.25 -7.77
N TRP A 121 18.21 45.62 -7.96
CA TRP A 121 17.14 44.69 -8.34
C TRP A 121 17.32 44.16 -9.77
N LEU A 122 17.79 44.99 -10.70
CA LEU A 122 18.11 44.58 -12.07
C LEU A 122 19.33 43.66 -12.11
N GLU A 123 20.39 43.95 -11.33
CA GLU A 123 21.52 43.03 -11.15
C GLU A 123 21.08 41.70 -10.52
N GLU A 124 20.26 41.73 -9.47
CA GLU A 124 19.73 40.51 -8.85
C GLU A 124 18.84 39.71 -9.80
N SER A 125 18.03 40.36 -10.64
CA SER A 125 17.26 39.67 -11.69
C SER A 125 18.21 39.02 -12.69
N ALA A 126 19.16 39.77 -13.25
CA ALA A 126 20.11 39.26 -14.24
C ALA A 126 20.94 38.08 -13.70
N ARG A 127 21.28 38.06 -12.41
CA ARG A 127 21.94 36.92 -11.75
C ARG A 127 20.99 35.71 -11.64
N LYS A 128 19.73 35.91 -11.22
CA LYS A 128 18.71 34.84 -11.17
C LYS A 128 18.37 34.29 -12.56
N ASP A 129 18.39 35.14 -13.58
CA ASP A 129 18.19 34.75 -14.99
C ASP A 129 19.41 33.94 -15.50
N GLN A 130 20.63 34.27 -15.09
CA GLN A 130 21.82 33.45 -15.35
C GLN A 130 21.78 32.09 -14.62
N ASP A 131 21.40 32.08 -13.35
CA ASP A 131 21.26 30.84 -12.55
C ASP A 131 20.18 29.92 -13.13
N THR A 132 19.02 30.45 -13.49
CA THR A 132 17.95 29.66 -14.14
C THR A 132 18.35 29.15 -15.52
N MET A 133 19.07 29.94 -16.32
CA MET A 133 19.65 29.45 -17.58
C MET A 133 20.71 28.36 -17.37
N ALA A 134 21.51 28.42 -16.29
CA ALA A 134 22.43 27.35 -15.92
C ALA A 134 21.68 26.08 -15.49
N ILE A 135 20.63 26.20 -14.68
CA ILE A 135 19.75 25.08 -14.28
C ILE A 135 19.08 24.44 -15.52
N LEU A 136 18.54 25.25 -16.44
CA LEU A 136 17.94 24.75 -17.69
C LEU A 136 18.97 24.02 -18.57
N LYS A 137 20.20 24.51 -18.64
CA LYS A 137 21.29 23.85 -19.36
C LYS A 137 21.66 22.50 -18.75
N TYR A 138 21.76 22.40 -17.42
CA TYR A 138 22.00 21.12 -16.76
C TYR A 138 20.81 20.17 -16.92
N ALA A 139 19.56 20.65 -16.80
CA ALA A 139 18.37 19.84 -17.04
C ALA A 139 18.34 19.26 -18.47
N GLN A 140 18.70 20.04 -19.50
CA GLN A 140 18.82 19.54 -20.88
C GLN A 140 19.94 18.50 -21.04
N GLN A 141 21.06 18.66 -20.34
CA GLN A 141 22.14 17.67 -20.32
C GLN A 141 21.68 16.37 -19.65
N ASP A 142 21.02 16.45 -18.49
CA ASP A 142 20.45 15.30 -17.78
C ASP A 142 19.36 14.61 -18.60
N GLU A 143 18.45 15.35 -19.25
CA GLU A 143 17.47 14.77 -20.18
C GLU A 143 18.14 14.04 -21.36
N SER A 144 19.24 14.58 -21.89
CA SER A 144 19.98 13.90 -22.98
C SER A 144 20.60 12.61 -22.46
N ARG A 145 21.16 12.62 -21.25
CA ARG A 145 21.79 11.46 -20.62
C ARG A 145 20.77 10.40 -20.20
N ILE A 146 19.60 10.80 -19.72
CA ILE A 146 18.45 9.93 -19.43
C ILE A 146 18.01 9.23 -20.72
N ARG A 147 17.89 9.96 -21.84
CA ARG A 147 17.56 9.37 -23.15
C ARG A 147 18.60 8.34 -23.61
N GLU A 148 19.89 8.64 -23.49
CA GLU A 148 20.96 7.67 -23.77
C GLU A 148 20.88 6.40 -22.91
N LEU A 149 20.65 6.57 -21.60
CA LEU A 149 20.58 5.45 -20.66
C LEU A 149 19.33 4.59 -20.90
N THR A 150 18.17 5.19 -21.15
CA THR A 150 16.94 4.48 -21.54
C THR A 150 17.15 3.69 -22.83
N LEU A 151 17.70 4.30 -23.89
CA LEU A 151 18.05 3.59 -25.13
C LEU A 151 19.06 2.46 -24.91
N ARG A 152 19.98 2.58 -23.94
CA ARG A 152 20.89 1.47 -23.61
C ARG A 152 20.20 0.35 -22.83
N ILE A 153 19.26 0.67 -21.95
CA ILE A 153 18.42 -0.32 -21.23
C ILE A 153 17.51 -1.06 -22.21
N GLU A 154 16.89 -0.36 -23.17
CA GLU A 154 16.09 -0.97 -24.24
C GLU A 154 16.93 -1.93 -25.09
N ARG A 155 18.13 -1.53 -25.51
CA ARG A 155 19.06 -2.43 -26.23
C ARG A 155 19.43 -3.65 -25.40
N LEU A 156 19.83 -3.48 -24.14
CA LEU A 156 20.21 -4.59 -23.26
C LEU A 156 19.04 -5.53 -22.92
N THR A 157 17.81 -5.02 -22.80
CA THR A 157 16.63 -5.86 -22.58
C THR A 157 16.20 -6.58 -23.86
N LEU A 158 16.37 -6.01 -25.05
CA LEU A 158 16.23 -6.72 -26.32
C LEU A 158 17.30 -7.82 -26.49
N GLU A 159 18.57 -7.51 -26.23
CA GLU A 159 19.67 -8.49 -26.23
C GLU A 159 19.40 -9.66 -25.25
N ALA A 160 18.92 -9.36 -24.04
CA ALA A 160 18.58 -10.37 -23.03
C ALA A 160 17.39 -11.23 -23.45
N ASN A 161 16.34 -10.63 -24.03
CA ASN A 161 15.18 -11.36 -24.55
C ASN A 161 15.54 -12.23 -25.76
N GLN A 162 16.46 -11.82 -26.63
CA GLN A 162 16.99 -12.64 -27.72
C GLN A 162 17.78 -13.84 -27.18
N LYS A 163 18.70 -13.62 -26.24
CA LYS A 163 19.49 -14.68 -25.60
C LYS A 163 18.59 -15.68 -24.85
N ARG A 164 17.55 -15.20 -24.17
CA ARG A 164 16.53 -16.04 -23.54
C ARG A 164 15.78 -16.89 -24.57
N LYS A 165 15.29 -16.31 -25.68
CA LYS A 165 14.63 -17.08 -26.74
C LYS A 165 15.55 -18.15 -27.33
N SER A 166 16.83 -17.83 -27.50
CA SER A 166 17.83 -18.81 -27.96
C SER A 166 17.97 -19.97 -26.96
N LEU A 167 18.09 -19.67 -25.66
CA LEU A 167 18.13 -20.69 -24.60
C LEU A 167 16.85 -21.53 -24.53
N ASP A 168 15.67 -20.90 -24.63
CA ASP A 168 14.39 -21.58 -24.65
C ASP A 168 14.27 -22.51 -25.89
N ASN A 169 14.78 -22.11 -27.06
CA ASN A 169 14.86 -22.97 -28.26
C ASN A 169 15.83 -24.15 -28.06
N GLU A 170 17.09 -23.90 -27.68
CA GLU A 170 18.12 -24.93 -27.41
C GLU A 170 17.62 -25.94 -26.36
N ARG A 171 16.85 -25.48 -25.37
CA ARG A 171 16.17 -26.33 -24.39
C ARG A 171 15.07 -27.20 -25.02
N THR A 172 14.29 -26.70 -25.98
CA THR A 172 13.32 -27.53 -26.71
C THR A 172 13.99 -28.51 -27.67
N GLU A 173 15.12 -28.14 -28.28
CA GLU A 173 15.88 -29.03 -29.17
C GLU A 173 16.56 -30.15 -28.38
N THR A 174 17.22 -29.83 -27.26
CA THR A 174 17.76 -30.86 -26.35
C THR A 174 16.67 -31.74 -25.73
N MET A 175 15.51 -31.20 -25.35
CA MET A 175 14.38 -31.98 -24.83
C MET A 175 13.76 -32.90 -25.90
N THR A 176 13.65 -32.45 -27.15
CA THR A 176 13.13 -33.31 -28.25
C THR A 176 14.16 -34.35 -28.70
N ALA A 177 15.46 -34.04 -28.66
CA ALA A 177 16.52 -35.03 -28.84
C ALA A 177 16.53 -36.09 -27.71
N GLN A 178 16.35 -35.69 -26.45
CA GLN A 178 16.18 -36.58 -25.31
C GLN A 178 14.99 -37.53 -25.52
N ILE A 179 13.81 -36.99 -25.85
CA ILE A 179 12.60 -37.80 -26.15
C ILE A 179 12.83 -38.75 -27.34
N GLY A 180 13.56 -38.30 -28.38
CA GLY A 180 13.94 -39.12 -29.51
C GLY A 180 14.85 -40.29 -29.10
N LEU A 181 15.89 -40.03 -28.30
CA LEU A 181 16.78 -41.05 -27.75
C LEU A 181 16.03 -42.05 -26.88
N ASP A 182 15.20 -41.59 -25.94
CA ASP A 182 14.38 -42.44 -25.09
C ASP A 182 13.42 -43.31 -25.92
N LYS A 183 12.81 -42.76 -26.99
CA LYS A 183 11.97 -43.52 -27.92
C LYS A 183 12.76 -44.57 -28.70
N THR A 184 13.97 -44.27 -29.17
CA THR A 184 14.83 -45.29 -29.80
C THR A 184 15.27 -46.36 -28.81
N ALA A 185 15.51 -46.01 -27.54
CA ALA A 185 15.83 -46.97 -26.49
C ALA A 185 14.64 -47.88 -26.15
N GLU A 186 13.41 -47.37 -26.16
CA GLU A 186 12.19 -48.20 -26.09
C GLU A 186 12.08 -49.16 -27.28
N SER A 187 12.26 -48.68 -28.52
CA SER A 187 12.21 -49.54 -29.70
C SER A 187 13.32 -50.58 -29.74
N LEU A 188 14.53 -50.26 -29.23
CA LEU A 188 15.60 -51.24 -29.06
C LEU A 188 15.25 -52.30 -28.01
N ARG A 189 14.64 -51.91 -26.87
CA ARG A 189 14.13 -52.88 -25.87
C ARG A 189 13.05 -53.79 -26.46
N GLN A 190 12.12 -53.23 -27.23
CA GLN A 190 11.07 -53.99 -27.95
C GLN A 190 11.69 -54.99 -28.93
N ALA A 191 12.56 -54.53 -29.83
CA ALA A 191 13.27 -55.39 -30.78
C ALA A 191 14.15 -56.47 -30.08
N HIS A 192 14.71 -56.18 -28.90
CA HIS A 192 15.41 -57.19 -28.09
C HIS A 192 14.45 -58.24 -27.50
N VAL A 193 13.27 -57.87 -27.03
CA VAL A 193 12.24 -58.81 -26.55
C VAL A 193 11.68 -59.65 -27.71
N GLU A 194 11.36 -59.02 -28.84
CA GLU A 194 10.93 -59.71 -30.07
C GLU A 194 11.98 -60.70 -30.55
N ARG A 195 13.26 -60.31 -30.55
CA ARG A 195 14.38 -61.19 -30.89
C ARG A 195 14.53 -62.35 -29.90
N GLN A 196 14.35 -62.11 -28.59
CA GLN A 196 14.40 -63.17 -27.58
C GLN A 196 13.23 -64.16 -27.74
N GLU A 197 12.02 -63.66 -27.99
CA GLU A 197 10.84 -64.48 -28.27
C GLU A 197 11.00 -65.28 -29.56
N LEU A 198 11.54 -64.69 -30.62
CA LEU A 198 11.84 -65.40 -31.86
C LEU A 198 12.94 -66.45 -31.66
N ILE A 199 13.99 -66.17 -30.88
CA ILE A 199 14.99 -67.18 -30.48
C ILE A 199 14.36 -68.30 -29.66
N ARG A 200 13.41 -68.00 -28.76
CA ARG A 200 12.66 -69.00 -27.98
C ARG A 200 11.80 -69.87 -28.88
N GLN A 201 11.10 -69.29 -29.86
CA GLN A 201 10.32 -70.02 -30.85
C GLN A 201 11.21 -70.93 -31.72
N TRP A 202 12.34 -70.42 -32.20
CA TRP A 202 13.33 -71.22 -32.94
C TRP A 202 13.93 -72.36 -32.10
N GLY A 203 14.24 -72.11 -30.83
CA GLY A 203 14.65 -73.15 -29.87
C GLY A 203 13.59 -74.24 -29.72
N ASN A 204 12.33 -73.86 -29.53
CA ASN A 204 11.20 -74.80 -29.47
C ASN A 204 11.07 -75.63 -30.75
N THR A 205 11.22 -75.03 -31.95
CA THR A 205 11.16 -75.79 -33.21
C THR A 205 12.36 -76.72 -33.39
N ILE A 206 13.55 -76.34 -32.95
CA ILE A 206 14.74 -77.20 -32.96
C ILE A 206 14.56 -78.38 -32.00
N ASP A 207 13.98 -78.17 -30.81
CA ASP A 207 13.74 -79.28 -29.87
C ASP A 207 12.54 -80.16 -30.27
N GLN A 208 11.54 -79.62 -30.99
CA GLN A 208 10.52 -80.43 -31.67
C GLN A 208 11.14 -81.27 -32.81
N MET A 209 12.05 -80.69 -33.60
CA MET A 209 12.79 -81.41 -34.65
C MET A 209 13.67 -82.52 -34.06
N ARG A 210 14.42 -82.25 -32.99
CA ARG A 210 15.21 -83.27 -32.27
C ARG A 210 14.35 -84.40 -31.72
N LYS A 211 13.15 -84.11 -31.22
CA LYS A 211 12.18 -85.13 -30.81
C LYS A 211 11.70 -85.96 -32.00
N ARG A 212 11.40 -85.32 -33.13
CA ARG A 212 11.06 -86.01 -34.39
C ARG A 212 12.21 -86.88 -34.91
N ASP A 213 13.44 -86.44 -34.79
CA ASP A 213 14.62 -87.24 -35.16
C ASP A 213 14.81 -88.44 -34.23
N GLN A 214 14.55 -88.28 -32.92
CA GLN A 214 14.56 -89.38 -31.96
C GLN A 214 13.40 -90.37 -32.18
N GLU A 215 12.19 -89.89 -32.44
CA GLU A 215 11.03 -90.68 -32.87
C GLU A 215 11.38 -91.46 -34.15
N LEU A 216 11.96 -90.81 -35.16
CA LEU A 216 12.37 -91.42 -36.43
C LEU A 216 13.51 -92.44 -36.25
N GLN A 217 14.45 -92.21 -35.34
CA GLN A 217 15.46 -93.20 -34.96
C GLN A 217 14.84 -94.42 -34.27
N GLN A 218 13.86 -94.22 -33.38
CA GLN A 218 13.11 -95.33 -32.76
C GLN A 218 12.29 -96.11 -33.79
N TYR A 219 11.64 -95.44 -34.74
CA TYR A 219 10.95 -96.09 -35.86
C TYR A 219 11.93 -96.80 -36.82
N ALA A 220 13.13 -96.26 -37.05
CA ALA A 220 14.17 -96.95 -37.84
C ALA A 220 14.70 -98.20 -37.12
N LEU A 221 14.88 -98.14 -35.80
CA LEU A 221 15.28 -99.28 -34.98
C LEU A 221 14.20 -100.37 -34.97
N SER A 222 12.93 -100.03 -34.71
CA SER A 222 11.84 -101.02 -34.75
C SER A 222 11.60 -101.57 -36.16
N LEU A 223 11.73 -100.76 -37.21
CA LEU A 223 11.76 -101.24 -38.59
C LEU A 223 12.92 -102.21 -38.84
N SER A 224 14.10 -101.98 -38.24
CA SER A 224 15.25 -102.90 -38.35
C SER A 224 15.02 -104.22 -37.61
N GLN A 225 14.37 -104.18 -36.44
CA GLN A 225 13.95 -105.36 -35.67
C GLN A 225 12.90 -106.17 -36.43
N MET A 226 11.85 -105.52 -36.95
CA MET A 226 10.84 -106.19 -37.79
C MET A 226 11.45 -106.79 -39.06
N LYS A 227 12.42 -106.12 -39.69
CA LYS A 227 13.19 -106.68 -40.82
C LYS A 227 14.07 -107.86 -40.41
N GLN A 228 14.65 -107.84 -39.20
CA GLN A 228 15.39 -108.96 -38.62
C GLN A 228 14.46 -110.17 -38.39
N GLU A 229 13.33 -109.98 -37.71
CA GLU A 229 12.35 -111.05 -37.52
C GLU A 229 11.79 -111.59 -38.85
N VAL A 230 11.59 -110.74 -39.87
CA VAL A 230 11.14 -111.18 -41.20
C VAL A 230 12.21 -112.00 -41.93
N ARG A 231 13.50 -111.72 -41.72
CA ARG A 231 14.59 -112.60 -42.18
C ARG A 231 14.53 -113.95 -41.45
N GLU A 232 14.51 -113.94 -40.12
CA GLU A 232 14.47 -115.17 -39.32
C GLU A 232 13.22 -116.03 -39.61
N ARG A 233 12.03 -115.43 -39.76
CA ARG A 233 10.82 -116.14 -40.18
C ARG A 233 10.96 -116.69 -41.60
N ARG A 234 11.55 -115.94 -42.54
CA ARG A 234 11.81 -116.41 -43.91
C ARG A 234 12.80 -117.58 -43.94
N ASP A 235 13.83 -117.54 -43.11
CA ASP A 235 14.86 -118.58 -43.07
C ASP A 235 14.32 -119.85 -42.38
N ARG A 236 13.52 -119.73 -41.31
CA ARG A 236 12.71 -120.84 -40.77
C ARG A 236 11.74 -121.41 -41.80
N ILE A 237 11.14 -120.58 -42.67
CA ILE A 237 10.29 -121.06 -43.78
C ILE A 237 11.11 -121.81 -44.85
N LYS A 238 12.35 -121.40 -45.15
CA LYS A 238 13.26 -122.17 -46.01
C LYS A 238 13.61 -123.51 -45.38
N GLU A 239 14.01 -123.53 -44.10
CA GLU A 239 14.31 -124.77 -43.36
C GLU A 239 13.11 -125.74 -43.39
N LYS A 240 11.90 -125.23 -43.18
CA LYS A 240 10.68 -126.04 -43.26
C LYS A 240 10.34 -126.49 -44.68
N ARG A 241 10.60 -125.68 -45.71
CA ARG A 241 10.47 -126.09 -47.11
C ARG A 241 11.48 -127.18 -47.47
N ASN A 242 12.77 -126.96 -47.25
CA ASN A 242 13.82 -127.94 -47.50
C ASN A 242 13.57 -129.26 -46.75
N PHE A 243 13.04 -129.21 -45.51
CA PHE A 243 12.61 -130.40 -44.80
C PHE A 243 11.44 -131.11 -45.50
N LEU A 244 10.44 -130.37 -45.99
CA LEU A 244 9.30 -130.91 -46.73
C LEU A 244 9.77 -131.55 -48.05
N ASP A 245 10.62 -130.85 -48.82
CA ASP A 245 11.22 -131.33 -50.07
C ASP A 245 11.98 -132.65 -49.83
N ASN A 246 12.80 -132.72 -48.78
CA ASN A 246 13.49 -133.96 -48.37
C ASN A 246 12.53 -135.10 -48.00
N GLN A 247 11.38 -134.81 -47.37
CA GLN A 247 10.37 -135.84 -47.08
C GLN A 247 9.60 -136.26 -48.34
N GLU A 248 9.38 -135.36 -49.31
CA GLU A 248 8.84 -135.74 -50.62
C GLU A 248 9.81 -136.66 -51.38
N GLU A 249 11.13 -136.39 -51.35
CA GLU A 249 12.13 -137.26 -51.96
C GLU A 249 12.22 -138.63 -51.28
N ASN A 250 12.17 -138.67 -49.94
CA ASN A 250 12.05 -139.93 -49.19
C ASN A 250 10.79 -140.71 -49.59
N ASN A 251 9.63 -140.06 -49.69
CA ASN A 251 8.39 -140.71 -50.10
C ASN A 251 8.49 -141.24 -51.55
N ARG A 252 9.03 -140.45 -52.48
CA ARG A 252 9.34 -140.90 -53.86
C ARG A 252 10.32 -142.07 -53.89
N GLU A 253 11.20 -142.22 -52.90
CA GLU A 253 12.03 -143.42 -52.75
C GLU A 253 11.25 -144.63 -52.23
N TYR A 254 10.38 -144.46 -51.23
CA TYR A 254 9.55 -145.54 -50.72
C TYR A 254 8.55 -146.03 -51.78
N GLU A 255 7.92 -145.14 -52.54
CA GLU A 255 7.09 -145.48 -53.71
C GLU A 255 7.85 -146.30 -54.76
N ARG A 256 9.09 -145.89 -55.10
CA ARG A 256 9.97 -146.66 -55.99
C ARG A 256 10.32 -148.04 -55.45
N LYS A 257 10.54 -148.17 -54.13
CA LYS A 257 10.84 -149.45 -53.46
C LYS A 257 9.60 -150.37 -53.46
N ILE A 258 8.41 -149.82 -53.16
CA ILE A 258 7.12 -150.53 -53.21
C ILE A 258 6.84 -151.06 -54.62
N ALA A 259 6.88 -150.19 -55.64
CA ALA A 259 6.69 -150.57 -57.04
C ALA A 259 7.73 -151.60 -57.53
N GLY A 260 8.92 -151.64 -56.93
CA GLY A 260 9.90 -152.70 -57.13
C GLY A 260 9.45 -154.05 -56.56
N THR A 261 9.00 -154.07 -55.29
CA THR A 261 8.52 -155.29 -54.63
C THR A 261 7.23 -155.85 -55.25
N GLU A 262 6.30 -155.00 -55.68
CA GLU A 262 5.07 -155.40 -56.36
C GLU A 262 5.35 -156.15 -57.67
N ARG A 263 6.32 -155.68 -58.46
CA ARG A 263 6.75 -156.35 -59.70
C ARG A 263 7.38 -157.72 -59.45
N LEU A 264 8.13 -157.88 -58.36
CA LEU A 264 8.67 -159.18 -57.95
C LEU A 264 7.55 -160.12 -57.49
N ALA A 265 6.60 -159.62 -56.69
CA ALA A 265 5.42 -160.37 -56.24
C ALA A 265 4.43 -160.71 -57.37
N ALA A 266 4.51 -160.03 -58.52
CA ALA A 266 3.78 -160.40 -59.73
C ALA A 266 4.48 -161.55 -60.48
N LYS A 267 5.81 -161.48 -60.66
CA LYS A 267 6.60 -162.55 -61.32
C LYS A 267 6.46 -163.90 -60.61
N LEU A 268 6.71 -163.92 -59.30
CA LEU A 268 6.62 -165.14 -58.48
C LEU A 268 5.22 -165.78 -58.52
N ARG A 269 4.15 -165.00 -58.74
CA ARG A 269 2.79 -165.53 -58.92
C ARG A 269 2.54 -166.15 -60.29
N GLY A 270 3.20 -165.66 -61.36
CA GLY A 270 3.18 -166.31 -62.67
C GLY A 270 4.00 -167.61 -62.67
N GLU A 271 5.22 -167.56 -62.15
CA GLU A 271 6.13 -168.72 -62.03
C GLU A 271 5.47 -169.88 -61.25
N PHE A 272 4.73 -169.57 -60.17
CA PHE A 272 3.96 -170.56 -59.41
C PHE A 272 2.86 -171.23 -60.25
N GLN A 273 2.09 -170.47 -61.03
CA GLN A 273 1.01 -171.01 -61.88
C GLN A 273 1.53 -171.92 -63.00
N GLU A 274 2.69 -171.58 -63.59
CA GLU A 274 3.34 -172.44 -64.59
C GLU A 274 3.83 -173.76 -63.98
N LEU A 275 4.36 -173.72 -62.75
CA LEU A 275 4.80 -174.93 -62.04
C LEU A 275 3.61 -175.83 -61.64
N GLU A 276 2.49 -175.27 -61.19
CA GLU A 276 1.27 -176.06 -60.93
C GLU A 276 0.72 -176.73 -62.19
N ALA A 277 0.70 -176.02 -63.32
CA ALA A 277 0.24 -176.55 -64.61
C ALA A 277 1.15 -177.65 -65.20
N ASN A 278 2.43 -177.68 -64.82
CA ASN A 278 3.34 -178.78 -65.16
C ASN A 278 3.22 -179.96 -64.18
N ARG A 279 2.93 -179.69 -62.91
CA ARG A 279 2.73 -180.74 -61.87
C ARG A 279 1.55 -181.66 -62.19
N THR A 280 0.46 -181.12 -62.74
CA THR A 280 -0.73 -181.93 -63.10
C THR A 280 -0.45 -182.86 -64.28
N ARG A 281 0.16 -182.36 -65.37
CA ARG A 281 0.51 -183.16 -66.56
C ARG A 281 1.34 -184.41 -66.21
N LEU A 282 2.37 -184.25 -65.38
CA LEU A 282 3.22 -185.36 -64.92
C LEU A 282 2.48 -186.36 -64.03
N GLN A 283 1.40 -185.95 -63.36
CA GLN A 283 0.57 -186.81 -62.53
C GLN A 283 -0.34 -187.70 -63.39
N ASP A 284 -0.89 -187.16 -64.49
CA ASP A 284 -1.69 -187.92 -65.47
C ASP A 284 -0.82 -188.96 -66.21
N GLU A 285 0.41 -188.61 -66.58
CA GLU A 285 1.37 -189.53 -67.23
C GLU A 285 1.72 -190.73 -66.33
N LEU A 286 2.02 -190.49 -65.04
CA LEU A 286 2.31 -191.53 -64.05
C LEU A 286 1.15 -192.54 -63.88
N GLU A 287 -0.08 -192.05 -63.90
CA GLU A 287 -1.28 -192.89 -63.82
C GLU A 287 -1.46 -193.82 -65.03
N SER A 288 -0.99 -193.42 -66.23
CA SER A 288 -1.01 -194.30 -67.40
C SER A 288 0.01 -195.44 -67.28
N LEU A 289 1.23 -195.14 -66.83
CA LEU A 289 2.32 -196.11 -66.73
C LEU A 289 2.07 -197.15 -65.64
N ARG A 290 1.48 -196.75 -64.50
CA ARG A 290 1.18 -197.64 -63.38
C ARG A 290 0.28 -198.81 -63.78
N ARG A 291 -0.77 -198.55 -64.56
CA ARG A 291 -1.74 -199.56 -65.05
C ARG A 291 -1.09 -200.62 -65.95
N ASN A 292 -0.03 -200.25 -66.68
CA ASN A 292 0.71 -201.19 -67.55
C ASN A 292 1.64 -202.13 -66.74
N VAL A 293 2.20 -201.67 -65.61
CA VAL A 293 3.10 -202.48 -64.77
C VAL A 293 2.33 -203.58 -64.02
N GLU A 294 1.11 -203.28 -63.56
CA GLU A 294 0.28 -204.22 -62.78
C GLU A 294 -0.22 -205.43 -63.62
N GLN A 295 -0.24 -205.34 -64.95
CA GLN A 295 -0.45 -206.49 -65.84
C GLN A 295 0.81 -207.37 -66.04
N ALA A 296 2.00 -206.82 -65.85
CA ALA A 296 3.26 -207.54 -66.08
C ALA A 296 3.69 -208.39 -64.87
N THR A 297 3.40 -207.94 -63.64
CA THR A 297 3.80 -208.62 -62.40
C THR A 297 3.07 -209.96 -62.21
N THR A 298 1.76 -209.97 -62.41
CA THR A 298 0.89 -211.15 -62.21
C THR A 298 1.26 -212.34 -63.10
N ALA A 299 1.79 -212.10 -64.31
CA ALA A 299 2.26 -213.15 -65.22
C ALA A 299 3.58 -213.82 -64.77
N VAL A 300 4.40 -213.16 -63.94
CA VAL A 300 5.72 -213.66 -63.50
C VAL A 300 5.60 -214.57 -62.28
N GLU A 301 4.68 -214.29 -61.37
CA GLU A 301 4.54 -215.01 -60.10
C GLU A 301 4.05 -216.45 -60.31
N ALA A 302 3.12 -216.66 -61.26
CA ALA A 302 2.62 -217.98 -61.65
C ALA A 302 3.73 -218.96 -62.09
N ARG A 303 4.83 -218.48 -62.68
CA ARG A 303 5.97 -219.32 -63.09
C ARG A 303 6.97 -219.64 -61.98
N ARG A 304 6.97 -218.93 -60.84
CA ARG A 304 7.96 -219.13 -59.77
C ARG A 304 7.66 -220.34 -58.88
N ILE A 305 6.39 -220.62 -58.62
CA ILE A 305 6.00 -221.67 -57.65
C ILE A 305 6.35 -223.08 -58.14
N GLN A 306 6.29 -223.34 -59.46
CA GLN A 306 6.64 -224.63 -60.06
C GLN A 306 8.14 -224.99 -59.98
N LEU A 307 9.03 -224.04 -59.68
CA LEU A 307 10.48 -224.27 -59.57
C LEU A 307 10.96 -224.60 -58.15
N ALA A 308 10.12 -224.38 -57.13
CA ALA A 308 10.51 -224.61 -55.73
C ALA A 308 10.40 -226.09 -55.32
N SER A 309 9.44 -226.84 -55.88
CA SER A 309 9.20 -228.25 -55.58
C SER A 309 10.38 -229.15 -55.92
N LEU A 310 10.90 -229.04 -57.15
CA LEU A 310 11.97 -229.88 -57.69
C LEU A 310 13.34 -229.70 -56.99
N LYS A 311 13.53 -228.63 -56.21
CA LYS A 311 14.81 -228.38 -55.53
C LYS A 311 14.96 -229.09 -54.19
N LYS A 312 13.86 -229.55 -53.58
CA LYS A 312 13.88 -230.28 -52.29
C LYS A 312 14.29 -231.74 -52.46
N GLU A 313 14.21 -232.28 -53.67
CA GLU A 313 14.65 -233.63 -54.07
C GLU A 313 16.12 -233.69 -54.52
N ILE A 314 16.90 -232.65 -54.24
CA ILE A 314 18.38 -232.64 -54.29
C ILE A 314 18.90 -232.37 -52.85
N GLN A 315 18.34 -233.05 -51.84
CA GLN A 315 18.64 -234.44 -51.45
C GLN A 315 20.08 -234.61 -50.92
N ASP A 316 20.21 -234.72 -49.60
CA ASP A 316 20.54 -235.93 -48.82
C ASP A 316 21.71 -236.85 -49.25
N LYS A 317 22.45 -236.54 -50.32
CA LYS A 317 23.63 -237.30 -50.78
C LYS A 317 24.96 -236.67 -50.40
N ASN A 318 24.98 -235.39 -49.99
CA ASN A 318 26.22 -234.73 -49.53
C ASN A 318 26.52 -234.93 -48.03
N ASN A 319 25.53 -235.36 -47.23
CA ASN A 319 25.63 -235.55 -45.77
C ASN A 319 26.50 -236.75 -45.32
N LYS A 320 27.41 -237.26 -46.15
CA LYS A 320 28.10 -238.55 -45.90
C LYS A 320 29.62 -238.62 -46.12
N VAL A 321 30.33 -237.53 -46.45
CA VAL A 321 31.76 -237.63 -46.84
C VAL A 321 32.79 -236.90 -45.96
N LYS A 322 32.48 -235.78 -45.26
CA LYS A 322 33.50 -235.05 -44.46
C LYS A 322 33.14 -234.62 -43.03
N ASN A 323 32.51 -235.52 -42.27
CA ASN A 323 32.69 -235.59 -40.81
C ASN A 323 34.12 -236.07 -40.45
N ALA A 324 35.16 -235.38 -40.96
CA ALA A 324 36.53 -235.91 -41.03
C ALA A 324 37.67 -234.91 -40.75
N ARG A 325 37.36 -233.62 -40.45
CA ARG A 325 38.31 -232.65 -39.89
C ARG A 325 37.71 -231.75 -38.79
N LEU A 326 36.67 -232.23 -38.11
CA LEU A 326 36.47 -231.90 -36.71
C LEU A 326 37.65 -232.49 -35.93
N TYR A 327 38.45 -231.68 -35.22
CA TYR A 327 39.14 -232.17 -34.02
C TYR A 327 39.59 -231.06 -33.05
N ASN A 328 40.36 -230.06 -33.52
CA ASN A 328 40.99 -229.05 -32.68
C ASN A 328 40.65 -227.63 -33.17
N THR A 329 40.37 -226.64 -32.32
CA THR A 329 39.98 -226.58 -30.89
C THR A 329 39.36 -225.19 -30.71
N ALA A 330 38.23 -224.96 -30.04
CA ALA A 330 37.83 -225.29 -28.66
C ALA A 330 38.65 -224.50 -27.62
N LEU A 331 37.92 -223.70 -26.81
CA LEU A 331 38.38 -222.87 -25.68
C LEU A 331 39.33 -221.71 -26.05
N GLU A 332 39.32 -220.56 -25.39
CA GLU A 332 38.46 -220.05 -24.29
C GLU A 332 37.51 -218.94 -24.83
N GLU A 333 36.21 -218.93 -24.52
CA GLU A 333 35.55 -218.38 -23.31
C GLU A 333 35.62 -216.84 -23.18
N LYS A 334 34.61 -216.13 -22.65
CA LYS A 334 33.16 -216.33 -22.37
C LYS A 334 32.58 -214.89 -22.19
N LEU A 335 31.35 -214.58 -22.60
CA LEU A 335 30.05 -214.90 -21.97
C LEU A 335 29.84 -214.19 -20.62
N ASP A 336 28.58 -213.88 -20.34
CA ASP A 336 28.00 -213.40 -19.08
C ASP A 336 28.27 -211.91 -18.69
N SER A 337 27.24 -211.09 -18.41
CA SER A 337 25.79 -211.40 -18.46
C SER A 337 24.87 -210.19 -18.68
N VAL A 338 23.66 -210.52 -19.16
CA VAL A 338 22.46 -209.67 -19.24
C VAL A 338 21.35 -210.42 -18.50
N THR A 339 20.62 -209.78 -17.57
CA THR A 339 19.30 -210.24 -17.08
C THR A 339 18.51 -209.17 -16.27
N GLU A 340 17.23 -208.94 -16.63
CA GLU A 340 16.09 -208.41 -15.82
C GLU A 340 16.11 -206.95 -15.24
N SER A 341 14.98 -206.30 -14.82
CA SER A 341 13.52 -206.58 -14.89
C SER A 341 12.67 -205.31 -15.27
N ALA A 342 11.56 -204.95 -14.57
CA ALA A 342 10.47 -204.09 -15.12
C ALA A 342 9.49 -203.34 -14.14
N VAL A 343 8.93 -202.20 -14.62
CA VAL A 343 7.57 -201.56 -14.44
C VAL A 343 6.97 -201.17 -13.05
N SER A 344 6.46 -199.92 -12.89
CA SER A 344 5.09 -199.51 -12.40
C SER A 344 4.94 -197.96 -12.16
N VAL A 345 3.77 -197.46 -11.67
CA VAL A 345 3.31 -196.04 -11.71
C VAL A 345 2.64 -195.51 -10.40
N GLU A 346 2.65 -194.18 -10.21
CA GLU A 346 1.78 -193.32 -9.37
C GLU A 346 2.02 -193.17 -7.83
N GLU A 347 2.84 -192.18 -7.41
CA GLU A 347 2.70 -191.43 -6.13
C GLU A 347 3.74 -190.27 -6.03
N ARG A 348 3.31 -189.03 -5.67
CA ARG A 348 4.09 -187.99 -4.90
C ARG A 348 3.53 -186.55 -4.84
N ALA A 349 2.41 -186.22 -5.49
CA ALA A 349 1.88 -184.85 -5.50
C ALA A 349 1.50 -184.26 -4.11
N ALA A 350 1.48 -185.06 -3.04
CA ALA A 350 0.91 -184.71 -1.74
C ALA A 350 1.90 -184.14 -0.69
N GLN A 351 3.20 -183.98 -0.98
CA GLN A 351 4.20 -183.76 0.07
C GLN A 351 4.54 -182.29 0.43
N PHE A 352 4.12 -181.28 -0.35
CA PHE A 352 4.60 -179.90 -0.15
C PHE A 352 3.57 -178.87 0.38
N GLU A 353 2.27 -179.16 0.41
CA GLU A 353 1.29 -178.27 1.06
C GLU A 353 1.47 -178.18 2.59
N GLN A 354 2.17 -179.14 3.20
CA GLN A 354 2.39 -179.17 4.65
C GLN A 354 3.37 -178.07 5.13
N MET A 355 4.27 -177.59 4.27
CA MET A 355 5.28 -176.57 4.59
C MET A 355 4.69 -175.21 5.01
N LEU A 356 3.44 -174.90 4.63
CA LEU A 356 2.85 -173.57 4.85
C LEU A 356 2.20 -173.38 6.23
N ARG A 357 1.98 -174.43 7.03
CA ARG A 357 1.26 -174.34 8.32
C ARG A 357 2.15 -174.21 9.57
N GLU A 358 3.47 -174.11 9.38
CA GLU A 358 4.44 -174.02 10.48
C GLU A 358 4.89 -172.58 10.74
N GLU A 359 5.02 -171.75 9.69
CA GLU A 359 5.33 -170.31 9.77
C GLU A 359 4.36 -169.53 10.69
N GLU A 360 3.04 -169.74 10.54
CA GLU A 360 1.99 -169.00 11.28
C GLU A 360 2.02 -169.20 12.81
N LYS A 361 2.80 -170.16 13.32
CA LYS A 361 2.97 -170.40 14.76
C LYS A 361 4.14 -169.62 15.38
N ALA A 362 5.12 -169.19 14.58
CA ALA A 362 6.31 -168.50 15.10
C ALA A 362 5.99 -167.08 15.61
N GLU A 363 5.03 -166.40 14.99
CA GLU A 363 4.74 -164.98 15.25
C GLU A 363 4.26 -164.72 16.70
N LYS A 364 3.47 -165.64 17.28
CA LYS A 364 2.85 -165.46 18.61
C LYS A 364 3.79 -165.62 19.81
N GLU A 365 5.00 -166.13 19.61
CA GLU A 365 6.01 -166.21 20.68
C GLU A 365 6.75 -164.88 20.87
N ILE A 366 6.74 -164.00 19.86
CA ILE A 366 7.50 -162.74 19.86
C ILE A 366 6.86 -161.71 20.81
N ASP A 367 5.53 -161.62 20.86
CA ASP A 367 4.80 -160.66 21.72
C ASP A 367 5.11 -160.85 23.22
N ASN A 368 5.27 -162.10 23.68
CA ASN A 368 5.59 -162.40 25.08
C ASN A 368 6.97 -161.86 25.49
N GLN A 369 7.94 -161.87 24.58
CA GLN A 369 9.29 -161.34 24.83
C GLN A 369 9.29 -159.81 24.93
N LEU A 370 8.38 -159.14 24.21
CA LEU A 370 8.23 -157.69 24.21
C LEU A 370 7.86 -157.14 25.60
N HIS A 371 6.98 -157.83 26.34
CA HIS A 371 6.58 -157.41 27.69
C HIS A 371 7.72 -157.52 28.71
N LEU A 372 8.62 -158.50 28.57
CA LEU A 372 9.77 -158.66 29.47
C LEU A 372 10.76 -157.48 29.33
N ASN A 373 11.00 -157.05 28.08
CA ASN A 373 11.94 -155.98 27.74
C ASN A 373 11.55 -154.62 28.34
N GLN A 374 10.26 -154.33 28.51
CA GLN A 374 9.81 -153.08 29.14
C GLN A 374 10.28 -152.94 30.61
N LYS A 375 10.37 -154.05 31.36
CA LYS A 375 10.91 -154.04 32.74
C LYS A 375 12.42 -153.83 32.79
N VAL A 376 13.14 -154.23 31.74
CA VAL A 376 14.59 -153.96 31.59
C VAL A 376 14.82 -152.48 31.27
N LEU A 377 14.00 -151.91 30.38
CA LEU A 377 14.03 -150.49 30.00
C LEU A 377 13.98 -149.54 31.21
N ALA A 378 13.09 -149.81 32.17
CA ALA A 378 12.95 -149.00 33.39
C ALA A 378 14.19 -149.02 34.31
N ARG A 379 15.01 -150.08 34.26
CA ARG A 379 16.31 -150.12 34.96
C ARG A 379 17.38 -149.36 34.17
N ARG A 380 17.40 -149.53 32.85
CA ARG A 380 18.34 -148.83 31.95
C ARG A 380 18.20 -147.30 32.01
N THR A 381 17.00 -146.74 32.17
CA THR A 381 16.83 -145.28 32.34
C THR A 381 17.45 -144.74 33.63
N GLN A 382 17.43 -145.51 34.72
CA GLN A 382 18.10 -145.11 35.98
C GLN A 382 19.63 -145.14 35.84
N GLU A 383 20.18 -146.15 35.15
CA GLU A 383 21.61 -146.19 34.78
C GLU A 383 21.99 -145.03 33.85
N LEU A 384 21.14 -144.67 32.89
CA LEU A 384 21.33 -143.54 31.96
C LEU A 384 21.48 -142.20 32.70
N GLN A 385 20.76 -142.02 33.82
CA GLN A 385 20.87 -140.82 34.65
C GLN A 385 22.22 -140.76 35.41
N VAL A 386 22.79 -141.90 35.78
CA VAL A 386 24.16 -142.01 36.32
C VAL A 386 25.22 -141.84 35.22
N LEU A 387 24.93 -142.25 33.98
CA LEU A 387 25.81 -141.98 32.85
C LEU A 387 25.84 -140.49 32.49
N ARG A 388 24.71 -139.76 32.60
CA ARG A 388 24.65 -138.30 32.39
C ARG A 388 25.41 -137.47 33.44
N SER A 389 25.62 -137.97 34.66
CA SER A 389 26.50 -137.28 35.61
C SER A 389 27.99 -137.53 35.28
N LYS A 390 28.34 -138.75 34.84
CA LYS A 390 29.68 -139.07 34.30
C LYS A 390 29.99 -138.34 33.01
N GLU A 391 29.01 -138.11 32.14
CA GLU A 391 29.12 -137.28 30.94
C GLU A 391 29.55 -135.85 31.28
N LYS A 392 29.01 -135.26 32.36
CA LYS A 392 29.41 -133.92 32.81
C LYS A 392 30.85 -133.86 33.34
N THR A 393 31.34 -134.89 34.04
CA THR A 393 32.76 -134.94 34.44
C THR A 393 33.68 -135.17 33.24
N LEU A 394 33.30 -136.05 32.31
CA LEU A 394 34.02 -136.27 31.05
C LEU A 394 34.06 -135.01 30.17
N LEU A 395 33.01 -134.18 30.16
CA LEU A 395 33.05 -132.87 29.48
C LEU A 395 34.05 -131.90 30.12
N GLY A 396 34.22 -131.96 31.45
CA GLY A 396 35.31 -131.28 32.16
C GLY A 396 36.68 -131.76 31.70
N GLU A 397 36.90 -133.08 31.68
CA GLU A 397 38.15 -133.71 31.20
C GLU A 397 38.44 -133.42 29.72
N ILE A 398 37.40 -133.37 28.87
CA ILE A 398 37.50 -132.97 27.46
C ILE A 398 37.91 -131.49 27.35
N SER A 399 37.41 -130.60 28.23
CA SER A 399 37.82 -129.20 28.24
C SER A 399 39.29 -129.02 28.63
N GLY A 400 39.78 -129.75 29.64
CA GLY A 400 41.20 -129.81 30.00
C GLY A 400 42.06 -130.43 28.90
N SER A 401 41.57 -131.50 28.26
CA SER A 401 42.19 -132.13 27.10
C SER A 401 42.26 -131.18 25.89
N ARG A 402 41.31 -130.23 25.75
CA ARG A 402 41.34 -129.19 24.73
C ARG A 402 42.47 -128.16 24.99
N ALA A 403 42.79 -127.88 26.25
CA ALA A 403 43.92 -127.04 26.63
C ALA A 403 45.27 -127.74 26.39
N THR A 404 45.38 -129.04 26.68
CA THR A 404 46.59 -129.81 26.31
C THR A 404 46.73 -129.94 24.79
N LEU A 405 45.62 -130.08 24.04
CA LEU A 405 45.61 -130.01 22.57
C LEU A 405 46.11 -128.66 22.05
N SER A 406 45.76 -127.55 22.71
CA SER A 406 46.28 -126.21 22.38
C SER A 406 47.80 -126.12 22.58
N ASN A 407 48.30 -126.65 23.70
CA ASN A 407 49.74 -126.70 23.98
C ASN A 407 50.48 -127.61 22.99
N LEU A 408 49.89 -128.75 22.59
CA LEU A 408 50.40 -129.61 21.53
C LEU A 408 50.37 -128.90 20.16
N LYS A 409 49.37 -128.06 19.89
CA LYS A 409 49.34 -127.19 18.70
C LYS A 409 50.52 -126.21 18.71
N SER A 410 50.80 -125.53 19.81
CA SER A 410 51.99 -124.65 19.93
C SER A 410 53.34 -125.39 19.74
N ARG A 411 53.33 -126.73 19.81
CA ARG A 411 54.47 -127.60 19.51
C ARG A 411 54.43 -128.13 18.07
N LEU A 412 53.25 -128.31 17.48
CA LEU A 412 53.04 -128.50 16.04
C LEU A 412 53.53 -127.28 15.27
N ASP A 413 53.13 -126.06 15.64
CA ASP A 413 53.55 -124.80 15.00
C ASP A 413 55.08 -124.64 14.97
N LYS A 414 55.78 -125.15 15.99
CA LYS A 414 57.26 -125.18 16.07
C LYS A 414 57.88 -126.26 15.18
N LEU A 415 57.21 -127.40 15.02
CA LEU A 415 57.58 -128.42 14.04
C LEU A 415 57.26 -127.96 12.61
N GLU A 416 56.20 -127.18 12.39
CA GLU A 416 55.87 -126.53 11.12
C GLU A 416 56.87 -125.44 10.76
N HIS A 417 57.36 -124.65 11.72
CA HIS A 417 58.47 -123.71 11.48
C HIS A 417 59.79 -124.43 11.16
N ASN A 418 60.04 -125.61 11.73
CA ASN A 418 61.17 -126.45 11.32
C ASN A 418 60.93 -127.13 9.96
N SER A 419 59.69 -127.50 9.65
CA SER A 419 59.25 -127.99 8.34
C SER A 419 59.44 -126.92 7.26
N LEU A 420 59.15 -125.65 7.56
CA LEU A 420 59.43 -124.52 6.66
C LEU A 420 60.92 -124.35 6.38
N LYS A 421 61.80 -124.53 7.39
CA LYS A 421 63.27 -124.55 7.16
C LYS A 421 63.74 -125.78 6.39
N GLN A 422 63.07 -126.91 6.57
CA GLN A 422 63.28 -128.09 5.71
C GLN A 422 62.74 -127.83 4.29
N GLN A 423 61.66 -127.06 4.12
CA GLN A 423 61.14 -126.61 2.82
C GLN A 423 62.05 -125.57 2.15
N GLU A 424 62.75 -124.71 2.90
CA GLU A 424 63.81 -123.85 2.36
C GLU A 424 65.02 -124.67 1.89
N MET A 425 65.42 -125.70 2.64
CA MET A 425 66.46 -126.64 2.23
C MET A 425 66.04 -127.50 1.03
N ILE A 426 64.76 -127.90 0.97
CA ILE A 426 64.15 -128.55 -0.20
C ILE A 426 64.12 -127.58 -1.37
N TYR A 427 63.67 -126.33 -1.23
CA TYR A 427 63.71 -125.33 -2.31
C TYR A 427 65.11 -125.10 -2.88
N ASN A 428 66.14 -125.10 -2.04
CA ASN A 428 67.54 -125.03 -2.49
C ASN A 428 68.01 -126.30 -3.21
N LYS A 429 67.42 -127.47 -2.91
CA LYS A 429 67.65 -128.73 -3.63
C LYS A 429 66.82 -128.82 -4.91
N ASP A 430 65.57 -128.36 -4.89
CA ASP A 430 64.67 -128.24 -6.02
C ASP A 430 65.20 -127.23 -7.04
N PHE A 431 65.88 -126.16 -6.61
CA PHE A 431 66.59 -125.27 -7.53
C PHE A 431 67.77 -125.96 -8.22
N GLN A 432 68.50 -126.83 -7.51
CA GLN A 432 69.56 -127.67 -8.09
C GLN A 432 68.98 -128.75 -9.02
N ILE A 433 67.83 -129.32 -8.68
CA ILE A 433 67.09 -130.30 -9.48
C ILE A 433 66.53 -129.63 -10.74
N GLN A 434 65.86 -128.48 -10.66
CA GLN A 434 65.36 -127.70 -11.79
C GLN A 434 66.46 -127.31 -12.80
N LEU A 435 67.71 -127.13 -12.34
CA LEU A 435 68.86 -126.88 -13.21
C LEU A 435 69.30 -128.13 -14.01
N LEU A 436 69.05 -129.32 -13.46
CA LEU A 436 69.28 -130.62 -14.11
C LEU A 436 68.07 -131.04 -14.97
N GLU A 437 66.86 -130.79 -14.50
CA GLU A 437 65.61 -130.99 -15.24
C GLU A 437 65.58 -130.10 -16.49
N ARG A 438 65.99 -128.82 -16.42
CA ARG A 438 66.12 -127.98 -17.63
C ARG A 438 67.05 -128.57 -18.69
N LYS A 439 68.07 -129.35 -18.31
CA LYS A 439 68.92 -130.09 -19.26
C LYS A 439 68.25 -131.37 -19.80
N LEU A 440 67.38 -132.02 -19.03
CA LEU A 440 66.61 -133.18 -19.47
C LEU A 440 65.42 -132.79 -20.36
N SER A 441 64.70 -131.72 -20.05
CA SER A 441 63.55 -131.22 -20.82
C SER A 441 63.94 -130.59 -22.17
N GLN A 442 65.22 -130.24 -22.37
CA GLN A 442 65.74 -129.92 -23.72
C GLN A 442 66.05 -131.16 -24.56
N MET A 443 66.11 -132.36 -23.96
CA MET A 443 66.42 -133.64 -24.62
C MET A 443 65.18 -134.52 -24.89
N ARG A 444 63.97 -134.05 -24.54
CA ARG A 444 62.70 -134.76 -24.77
C ARG A 444 61.59 -133.73 -25.02
N GLY A 445 61.15 -133.61 -26.27
CA GLY A 445 60.16 -132.61 -26.71
C GLY A 445 58.70 -132.99 -26.44
N GLU A 446 57.80 -132.08 -26.85
CA GLU A 446 56.33 -132.09 -26.67
C GLU A 446 55.86 -131.89 -25.20
N GLY A 447 54.84 -131.08 -24.87
CA GLY A 447 54.08 -130.10 -25.67
C GLY A 447 52.65 -129.88 -25.13
N ASN A 448 52.36 -128.74 -24.48
CA ASN A 448 51.03 -128.44 -23.90
C ASN A 448 50.53 -127.02 -24.24
N THR A 449 49.43 -126.93 -25.01
CA THR A 449 48.96 -125.66 -25.61
C THR A 449 48.07 -124.78 -24.71
N GLU A 450 47.55 -125.29 -23.60
CA GLU A 450 46.60 -124.54 -22.75
C GLU A 450 47.26 -123.41 -21.95
N GLY A 451 48.53 -123.59 -21.54
CA GLY A 451 49.29 -122.60 -20.78
C GLY A 451 49.52 -121.30 -21.55
N GLU A 452 49.81 -121.38 -22.85
CA GLU A 452 49.93 -120.17 -23.69
C GLU A 452 48.62 -119.41 -23.80
N GLN A 453 47.48 -120.09 -23.90
CA GLN A 453 46.18 -119.43 -23.99
C GLN A 453 45.81 -118.72 -22.68
N ALA A 454 46.15 -119.30 -21.52
CA ALA A 454 45.97 -118.68 -20.22
C ALA A 454 46.85 -117.43 -20.03
N LEU A 455 48.11 -117.47 -20.50
CA LEU A 455 49.02 -116.32 -20.45
C LEU A 455 48.60 -115.21 -21.43
N LYS A 456 48.28 -115.54 -22.69
CA LYS A 456 47.79 -114.57 -23.69
C LYS A 456 46.48 -113.90 -23.28
N LYS A 457 45.60 -114.61 -22.55
CA LYS A 457 44.42 -113.99 -21.90
C LYS A 457 44.84 -112.95 -20.87
N LYS A 458 45.71 -113.28 -19.91
CA LYS A 458 46.20 -112.33 -18.90
C LYS A 458 46.96 -111.15 -19.49
N GLU A 459 47.72 -111.35 -20.56
CA GLU A 459 48.35 -110.25 -21.31
C GLU A 459 47.30 -109.33 -21.95
N SER A 460 46.24 -109.89 -22.54
CA SER A 460 45.13 -109.10 -23.10
C SER A 460 44.30 -108.38 -22.04
N GLU A 461 44.10 -108.99 -20.87
CA GLU A 461 43.43 -108.39 -19.70
C GLU A 461 44.24 -107.22 -19.13
N LEU A 462 45.55 -107.42 -18.92
CA LEU A 462 46.46 -106.36 -18.46
C LEU A 462 46.61 -105.24 -19.50
N ALA A 463 46.63 -105.56 -20.79
CA ALA A 463 46.63 -104.56 -21.86
C ALA A 463 45.31 -103.77 -21.92
N ALA A 464 44.16 -104.41 -21.67
CA ALA A 464 42.87 -103.76 -21.59
C ALA A 464 42.80 -102.79 -20.40
N VAL A 465 43.17 -103.25 -19.19
CA VAL A 465 43.26 -102.41 -17.98
C VAL A 465 44.22 -101.24 -18.19
N LEU A 466 45.38 -101.48 -18.83
CA LEU A 466 46.35 -100.43 -19.10
C LEU A 466 45.89 -99.42 -20.16
N GLU A 467 45.06 -99.83 -21.14
CA GLU A 467 44.36 -98.88 -22.02
C GLU A 467 43.19 -98.17 -21.33
N GLU A 468 42.53 -98.78 -20.35
CA GLU A 468 41.55 -98.09 -19.51
C GLU A 468 42.20 -97.03 -18.64
N GLU A 469 43.33 -97.32 -17.98
CA GLU A 469 44.07 -96.31 -17.23
C GLU A 469 44.72 -95.23 -18.12
N ARG A 470 45.06 -95.57 -19.37
CA ARG A 470 45.41 -94.53 -20.36
C ARG A 470 44.20 -93.67 -20.73
N LYS A 471 42.96 -94.18 -20.73
CA LYS A 471 41.74 -93.40 -20.97
C LYS A 471 41.37 -92.54 -19.75
N THR A 472 41.47 -93.05 -18.52
CA THR A 472 41.27 -92.27 -17.29
C THR A 472 42.30 -91.13 -17.22
N ALA A 473 43.59 -91.39 -17.45
CA ALA A 473 44.63 -90.37 -17.47
C ALA A 473 44.43 -89.32 -18.58
N LYS A 474 44.00 -89.73 -19.79
CA LYS A 474 43.61 -88.81 -20.87
C LYS A 474 42.39 -87.95 -20.47
N MET A 475 41.38 -88.53 -19.81
CA MET A 475 40.22 -87.79 -19.31
C MET A 475 40.63 -86.77 -18.22
N LEU A 476 41.39 -87.21 -17.21
CA LEU A 476 41.85 -86.37 -16.09
C LEU A 476 42.75 -85.23 -16.56
N THR A 477 43.66 -85.46 -17.51
CA THR A 477 44.48 -84.39 -18.09
C THR A 477 43.68 -83.40 -18.94
N LEU A 478 42.60 -83.84 -19.60
CA LEU A 478 41.69 -82.96 -20.33
C LEU A 478 40.79 -82.16 -19.38
N GLN A 479 40.34 -82.75 -18.27
CA GLN A 479 39.66 -82.05 -17.17
C GLN A 479 40.57 -81.02 -16.49
N LEU A 480 41.83 -81.37 -16.19
CA LEU A 480 42.82 -80.44 -15.63
C LEU A 480 43.08 -79.25 -16.56
N LYS A 481 43.12 -79.45 -17.89
CA LYS A 481 43.22 -78.34 -18.85
C LYS A 481 41.99 -77.44 -18.82
N LYS A 482 40.78 -78.01 -18.80
CA LYS A 482 39.54 -77.22 -18.65
C LYS A 482 39.56 -76.39 -17.36
N LEU A 483 39.90 -77.00 -16.22
CA LEU A 483 40.03 -76.30 -14.95
C LEU A 483 41.12 -75.21 -14.98
N GLN A 484 42.25 -75.42 -15.67
CA GLN A 484 43.29 -74.40 -15.84
C GLN A 484 42.80 -73.20 -16.68
N ASP A 485 42.03 -73.44 -17.75
CA ASP A 485 41.48 -72.39 -18.59
C ASP A 485 40.28 -71.68 -17.93
N GLU A 486 39.46 -72.38 -17.15
CA GLU A 486 38.45 -71.80 -16.25
C GLU A 486 39.09 -70.93 -15.17
N ILE A 487 40.18 -71.37 -14.54
CA ILE A 487 40.96 -70.56 -13.58
C ILE A 487 41.57 -69.32 -14.27
N ARG A 488 42.05 -69.42 -15.51
CA ARG A 488 42.54 -68.27 -16.29
C ARG A 488 41.42 -67.28 -16.60
N TYR A 489 40.24 -67.77 -17.00
CA TYR A 489 39.08 -66.93 -17.24
C TYR A 489 38.63 -66.22 -15.95
N ALA A 490 38.47 -66.96 -14.85
CA ALA A 490 38.12 -66.42 -13.54
C ALA A 490 39.12 -65.35 -13.07
N LYS A 491 40.44 -65.59 -13.21
CA LYS A 491 41.46 -64.59 -12.93
C LYS A 491 41.27 -63.31 -13.75
N LYS A 492 41.07 -63.43 -15.06
CA LYS A 492 40.85 -62.29 -15.96
C LYS A 492 39.59 -61.49 -15.60
N GLU A 493 38.51 -62.13 -15.17
CA GLU A 493 37.33 -61.42 -14.66
C GLU A 493 37.56 -60.79 -13.27
N THR A 494 38.35 -61.40 -12.38
CA THR A 494 38.78 -60.75 -11.12
C THR A 494 39.71 -59.55 -11.35
N GLU A 495 40.54 -59.58 -12.39
CA GLU A 495 41.40 -58.46 -12.79
C GLU A 495 40.58 -57.30 -13.37
N LYS A 496 39.60 -57.59 -14.25
CA LYS A 496 38.64 -56.60 -14.77
C LYS A 496 37.80 -55.96 -13.67
N THR A 497 37.19 -56.76 -12.81
CA THR A 497 36.35 -56.25 -11.71
C THR A 497 37.20 -55.53 -10.65
N GLY A 498 38.45 -55.97 -10.45
CA GLY A 498 39.44 -55.26 -9.63
C GLY A 498 39.92 -53.93 -10.24
N ALA A 499 39.91 -53.80 -11.57
CA ALA A 499 40.13 -52.52 -12.25
C ALA A 499 38.91 -51.60 -12.08
N GLN A 500 37.72 -52.06 -12.48
CA GLN A 500 36.46 -51.32 -12.30
C GLN A 500 36.25 -50.85 -10.84
N LYS A 501 36.64 -51.67 -9.85
CA LYS A 501 36.62 -51.27 -8.45
C LYS A 501 37.58 -50.11 -8.15
N ARG A 502 38.81 -50.12 -8.68
CA ARG A 502 39.77 -49.00 -8.53
C ARG A 502 39.23 -47.74 -9.18
N ASP A 503 38.78 -47.83 -10.44
CA ASP A 503 38.21 -46.71 -11.19
C ASP A 503 37.01 -46.08 -10.44
N LEU A 504 36.14 -46.91 -9.85
CA LEU A 504 35.03 -46.46 -8.99
C LEU A 504 35.50 -45.90 -7.63
N THR A 505 36.60 -46.38 -7.07
CA THR A 505 37.16 -45.87 -5.80
C THR A 505 37.78 -44.49 -6.02
N GLU A 506 38.58 -44.32 -7.08
CA GLU A 506 39.10 -43.02 -7.52
C GLU A 506 37.95 -42.03 -7.79
N LYS A 507 36.86 -42.47 -8.45
CA LYS A 507 35.67 -41.64 -8.66
C LYS A 507 34.95 -41.25 -7.36
N ILE A 508 34.93 -42.13 -6.36
CA ILE A 508 34.39 -41.82 -5.03
C ILE A 508 35.29 -40.81 -4.30
N GLU A 509 36.62 -40.92 -4.42
CA GLU A 509 37.58 -39.98 -3.83
C GLU A 509 37.50 -38.59 -4.48
N GLU A 510 37.37 -38.50 -5.81
CA GLU A 510 37.07 -37.25 -6.51
C GLU A 510 35.75 -36.60 -6.05
N LEU A 511 34.67 -37.39 -5.97
CA LEU A 511 33.36 -36.89 -5.53
C LEU A 511 33.40 -36.45 -4.06
N ASN A 512 34.11 -37.17 -3.21
CA ASN A 512 34.35 -36.76 -1.82
C ASN A 512 35.12 -35.44 -1.76
N LEU A 513 36.18 -35.26 -2.55
CA LEU A 513 36.93 -34.01 -2.61
C LEU A 513 36.05 -32.84 -3.06
N CYS A 514 35.22 -33.03 -4.10
CA CYS A 514 34.26 -32.04 -4.59
C CYS A 514 33.17 -31.69 -3.57
N ASN A 515 32.68 -32.68 -2.81
CA ASN A 515 31.78 -32.44 -1.67
C ASN A 515 32.50 -31.62 -0.60
N ASP A 516 33.73 -31.99 -0.26
CA ASP A 516 34.53 -31.36 0.80
C ASP A 516 34.90 -29.90 0.47
N THR A 517 35.17 -29.58 -0.81
CA THR A 517 35.34 -28.18 -1.28
C THR A 517 34.02 -27.43 -1.24
N SER A 518 32.93 -28.02 -1.72
CA SER A 518 31.60 -27.42 -1.71
C SER A 518 31.16 -27.07 -0.28
N ASP A 519 31.40 -27.97 0.67
CA ASP A 519 31.04 -27.80 2.08
C ASP A 519 31.90 -26.72 2.78
N LYS A 520 33.18 -26.59 2.38
CA LYS A 520 34.06 -25.48 2.81
C LYS A 520 33.59 -24.14 2.25
N GLU A 521 33.07 -24.10 1.02
CA GLU A 521 32.48 -22.88 0.44
C GLU A 521 31.12 -22.55 1.05
N LEU A 522 30.28 -23.54 1.32
CA LEU A 522 29.00 -23.37 2.02
C LEU A 522 29.23 -22.81 3.44
N LYS A 523 30.28 -23.26 4.14
CA LYS A 523 30.72 -22.68 5.43
C LYS A 523 31.18 -21.22 5.27
N LYS A 524 32.02 -20.90 4.29
CA LYS A 524 32.43 -19.50 3.97
C LYS A 524 31.22 -18.60 3.67
N LEU A 525 30.23 -19.09 2.91
CA LEU A 525 29.01 -18.36 2.58
C LEU A 525 28.10 -18.15 3.80
N ARG A 526 28.04 -19.13 4.71
CA ARG A 526 27.32 -18.99 6.00
C ARG A 526 27.95 -17.91 6.88
N PHE A 527 29.28 -17.88 7.00
CA PHE A 527 29.98 -16.80 7.71
C PHE A 527 29.69 -15.43 7.06
N LYS A 528 29.92 -15.27 5.75
CA LYS A 528 29.60 -14.02 5.03
C LYS A 528 28.15 -13.55 5.19
N LYS A 529 27.19 -14.48 5.33
CA LYS A 529 25.80 -14.16 5.64
C LYS A 529 25.62 -13.69 7.10
N GLN A 530 26.33 -14.28 8.04
CA GLN A 530 26.32 -13.85 9.45
C GLN A 530 26.97 -12.47 9.60
N ASP A 531 28.11 -12.24 8.94
CA ASP A 531 28.81 -10.96 8.93
C ASP A 531 27.92 -9.84 8.37
N THR A 532 27.35 -10.03 7.17
CA THR A 532 26.43 -9.05 6.56
C THR A 532 25.12 -8.88 7.34
N MET A 533 24.65 -9.90 8.08
CA MET A 533 23.55 -9.74 9.05
C MET A 533 23.95 -8.93 10.29
N VAL A 534 25.21 -8.97 10.73
CA VAL A 534 25.70 -8.11 11.82
C VAL A 534 25.84 -6.67 11.33
N GLU A 535 26.42 -6.44 10.15
CA GLU A 535 26.51 -5.12 9.49
C GLU A 535 25.13 -4.48 9.31
N ASP A 536 24.16 -5.21 8.75
CA ASP A 536 22.76 -4.78 8.60
C ASP A 536 22.10 -4.42 9.94
N ASN A 537 22.39 -5.16 11.01
CA ASN A 537 21.90 -4.82 12.36
C ASN A 537 22.60 -3.58 12.96
N ILE A 538 23.89 -3.36 12.69
CA ILE A 538 24.61 -2.15 13.10
C ILE A 538 24.01 -0.94 12.38
N VAL A 539 23.86 -0.98 11.06
CA VAL A 539 23.23 0.09 10.27
C VAL A 539 21.78 0.34 10.74
N LYS A 540 21.02 -0.69 11.10
CA LYS A 540 19.68 -0.54 11.69
C LYS A 540 19.70 0.12 13.08
N LEU A 541 20.76 -0.02 13.86
CA LEU A 541 20.93 0.68 15.14
C LEU A 541 21.35 2.14 14.91
N GLU A 542 22.23 2.41 13.95
CA GLU A 542 22.60 3.78 13.55
C GLU A 542 21.41 4.56 12.99
N VAL A 543 20.60 3.94 12.12
CA VAL A 543 19.37 4.55 11.57
C VAL A 543 18.34 4.82 12.66
N LYS A 544 18.25 3.98 13.71
CA LYS A 544 17.43 4.28 14.91
C LYS A 544 18.01 5.46 15.68
N HIS A 545 19.31 5.44 16.00
CA HIS A 545 19.96 6.51 16.75
C HIS A 545 19.85 7.87 16.06
N LEU A 546 20.04 7.93 14.73
CA LEU A 546 19.86 9.14 13.92
C LEU A 546 18.40 9.60 13.88
N ARG A 547 17.44 8.67 13.84
CA ARG A 547 16.00 8.98 13.91
C ARG A 547 15.61 9.53 15.29
N ASP A 548 16.09 8.92 16.35
CA ASP A 548 15.84 9.37 17.72
C ASP A 548 16.49 10.73 17.97
N LEU A 549 17.72 10.95 17.46
CA LEU A 549 18.37 12.26 17.46
C LEU A 549 17.56 13.30 16.68
N LEU A 550 17.03 12.94 15.50
CA LEU A 550 16.17 13.81 14.69
C LEU A 550 14.87 14.18 15.43
N TYR A 551 14.21 13.22 16.10
CA TYR A 551 13.02 13.50 16.92
C TYR A 551 13.35 14.40 18.12
N ASN A 552 14.43 14.12 18.85
CA ASN A 552 14.90 15.00 19.94
C ASN A 552 15.19 16.43 19.43
N LYS A 553 15.75 16.57 18.22
CA LYS A 553 15.94 17.90 17.59
C LYS A 553 14.62 18.54 17.19
N ALA A 554 13.68 17.78 16.59
CA ALA A 554 12.36 18.28 16.23
C ALA A 554 11.57 18.76 17.47
N ASP A 555 11.59 18.02 18.58
CA ASP A 555 10.98 18.43 19.85
C ASP A 555 11.67 19.65 20.45
N SER A 556 13.01 19.76 20.34
CA SER A 556 13.73 20.96 20.77
C SER A 556 13.30 22.20 19.95
N VAL A 557 13.19 22.08 18.62
CA VAL A 557 12.69 23.16 17.74
C VAL A 557 11.24 23.49 18.05
N LEU A 558 10.38 22.48 18.25
CA LEU A 558 8.98 22.66 18.63
C LEU A 558 8.81 23.36 19.99
N SER A 559 9.71 23.11 20.95
CA SER A 559 9.70 23.79 22.25
C SER A 559 10.17 25.25 22.14
N LEU A 560 11.20 25.52 21.34
CA LEU A 560 11.67 26.88 21.03
C LEU A 560 10.62 27.68 20.23
N GLU A 561 9.94 27.05 19.28
CA GLU A 561 8.82 27.62 18.53
C GLU A 561 7.67 28.02 19.47
N LYS A 562 7.27 27.12 20.38
CA LYS A 562 6.26 27.41 21.42
C LYS A 562 6.71 28.54 22.36
N GLN A 563 7.99 28.61 22.71
CA GLN A 563 8.54 29.70 23.52
C GLN A 563 8.55 31.04 22.75
N ARG A 564 8.96 31.03 21.48
CA ARG A 564 8.93 32.18 20.56
C ARG A 564 7.51 32.74 20.41
N GLN A 565 6.53 31.87 20.20
CA GLN A 565 5.11 32.26 20.09
C GLN A 565 4.57 32.86 21.39
N ARG A 566 4.92 32.30 22.56
CA ARG A 566 4.56 32.85 23.87
C ARG A 566 5.18 34.23 24.11
N LEU A 567 6.47 34.40 23.81
CA LEU A 567 7.15 35.69 23.94
C LEU A 567 6.56 36.73 22.99
N GLN A 568 6.27 36.35 21.73
CA GLN A 568 5.64 37.26 20.78
C GLN A 568 4.19 37.62 21.15
N ALA A 569 3.45 36.72 21.82
CA ALA A 569 2.15 37.03 22.40
C ALA A 569 2.27 38.06 23.53
N ALA A 570 3.14 37.80 24.53
CA ALA A 570 3.38 38.72 25.63
C ALA A 570 3.92 40.10 25.18
N MET A 571 4.74 40.15 24.12
CA MET A 571 5.16 41.41 23.50
C MET A 571 3.96 42.17 22.89
N ARG A 572 3.10 41.50 22.10
CA ARG A 572 1.91 42.12 21.51
C ARG A 572 0.91 42.58 22.57
N GLU A 573 0.73 41.82 23.64
CA GLU A 573 -0.07 42.23 24.81
C GLU A 573 0.52 43.49 25.45
N ARG A 574 1.84 43.52 25.69
CA ARG A 574 2.52 44.68 26.28
C ARG A 574 2.53 45.91 25.37
N GLU A 575 2.61 45.73 24.05
CA GLU A 575 2.45 46.80 23.06
C GLU A 575 1.04 47.42 23.11
N VAL A 576 0.00 46.59 23.26
CA VAL A 576 -1.39 47.05 23.44
C VAL A 576 -1.55 47.79 24.77
N GLU A 577 -1.01 47.27 25.88
CA GLU A 577 -1.00 47.98 27.17
C GLU A 577 -0.31 49.36 27.06
N ILE A 578 0.88 49.42 26.46
CA ILE A 578 1.64 50.66 26.26
C ILE A 578 0.85 51.65 25.38
N ASN A 579 0.17 51.18 24.33
CA ASN A 579 -0.69 52.02 23.51
C ASN A 579 -1.92 52.54 24.26
N ILE A 580 -2.57 51.73 25.10
CA ILE A 580 -3.68 52.17 25.96
C ILE A 580 -3.20 53.22 26.98
N HIS A 581 -2.04 53.02 27.61
CA HIS A 581 -1.44 54.01 28.50
C HIS A 581 -1.06 55.30 27.76
N LYS A 582 -0.51 55.20 26.54
CA LYS A 582 -0.18 56.34 25.68
C LYS A 582 -1.43 57.13 25.28
N GLU A 583 -2.50 56.46 24.90
CA GLU A 583 -3.80 57.09 24.63
C GLU A 583 -4.39 57.77 25.87
N MET A 584 -4.29 57.12 27.04
CA MET A 584 -4.74 57.69 28.32
C MET A 584 -3.98 58.97 28.65
N LEU A 585 -2.64 58.96 28.51
CA LEU A 585 -1.79 60.13 28.70
C LEU A 585 -2.09 61.24 27.68
N GLN A 586 -2.35 60.89 26.41
CA GLN A 586 -2.79 61.86 25.39
C GLN A 586 -4.17 62.46 25.70
N LYS A 587 -5.10 61.68 26.28
CA LYS A 587 -6.41 62.17 26.73
C LYS A 587 -6.26 63.11 27.93
N GLN A 588 -5.41 62.76 28.89
CA GLN A 588 -5.05 63.63 30.03
C GLN A 588 -4.38 64.94 29.57
N ALA A 589 -3.42 64.88 28.65
CA ALA A 589 -2.77 66.06 28.07
C ALA A 589 -3.79 66.98 27.37
N LYS A 590 -4.72 66.44 26.58
CA LYS A 590 -5.80 67.21 25.94
C LYS A 590 -6.74 67.87 26.95
N ILE A 591 -7.03 67.22 28.08
CA ILE A 591 -7.82 67.81 29.17
C ILE A 591 -7.06 68.97 29.82
N ALA A 592 -5.77 68.78 30.15
CA ALA A 592 -4.91 69.83 30.69
C ALA A 592 -4.70 71.01 29.70
N ASP A 593 -4.63 70.75 28.40
CA ASP A 593 -4.63 71.78 27.36
C ASP A 593 -5.93 72.59 27.34
N GLN A 594 -7.09 71.92 27.46
CA GLN A 594 -8.40 72.58 27.56
C GLN A 594 -8.55 73.39 28.86
N GLU A 595 -8.02 72.89 29.98
CA GLU A 595 -7.99 73.61 31.25
C GLU A 595 -7.07 74.84 31.17
N ARG A 596 -5.88 74.71 30.57
CA ARG A 596 -5.01 75.86 30.27
C ARG A 596 -5.69 76.87 29.35
N GLN A 597 -6.45 76.43 28.35
CA GLN A 597 -7.21 77.32 27.47
C GLN A 597 -8.33 78.05 28.22
N LYS A 598 -9.08 77.37 29.10
CA LYS A 598 -10.10 78.01 29.97
C LYS A 598 -9.47 79.04 30.91
N LEU A 599 -8.41 78.66 31.64
CA LEU A 599 -7.68 79.57 32.53
C LEU A 599 -7.08 80.75 31.77
N SER A 600 -6.58 80.53 30.54
CA SER A 600 -6.13 81.62 29.67
C SER A 600 -7.28 82.55 29.29
N ALA A 601 -8.45 82.03 28.91
CA ALA A 601 -9.63 82.85 28.61
C ALA A 601 -10.08 83.66 29.83
N GLU A 602 -10.18 83.04 31.02
CA GLU A 602 -10.45 83.73 32.28
C GLU A 602 -9.42 84.84 32.55
N VAL A 603 -8.13 84.58 32.35
CA VAL A 603 -7.06 85.59 32.48
C VAL A 603 -7.25 86.74 31.48
N HIS A 604 -7.64 86.47 30.24
CA HIS A 604 -7.95 87.51 29.25
C HIS A 604 -9.23 88.30 29.62
N GLU A 605 -10.23 87.69 30.25
CA GLU A 605 -11.36 88.40 30.84
C GLU A 605 -10.95 89.27 32.03
N ARG A 606 -10.05 88.80 32.91
CA ARG A 606 -9.49 89.59 34.00
C ARG A 606 -8.67 90.77 33.48
N PHE A 607 -7.83 90.59 32.47
CA PHE A 607 -7.15 91.69 31.78
C PHE A 607 -8.15 92.66 31.14
N SER A 608 -9.15 92.16 30.43
CA SER A 608 -10.22 92.99 29.85
C SER A 608 -11.02 93.77 30.91
N LYS A 609 -11.17 93.22 32.12
CA LYS A 609 -11.79 93.90 33.26
C LYS A 609 -10.86 94.95 33.87
N ILE A 610 -9.57 94.64 34.01
CA ILE A 610 -8.53 95.59 34.44
C ILE A 610 -8.46 96.76 33.43
N ASP A 611 -8.49 96.50 32.13
CA ASP A 611 -8.50 97.53 31.09
C ASP A 611 -9.77 98.38 31.12
N LYS A 612 -10.93 97.78 31.36
CA LYS A 612 -12.18 98.53 31.58
C LYS A 612 -12.14 99.38 32.85
N MET A 613 -11.37 99.00 33.88
CA MET A 613 -11.13 99.83 35.07
C MET A 613 -10.07 100.90 34.81
N ARG A 614 -8.95 100.57 34.16
CA ARG A 614 -7.88 101.49 33.75
C ARG A 614 -8.44 102.60 32.88
N LYS A 615 -9.19 102.26 31.82
CA LYS A 615 -9.89 103.24 30.97
C LYS A 615 -10.92 104.07 31.73
N LYS A 616 -11.56 103.54 32.78
CA LYS A 616 -12.45 104.33 33.65
C LYS A 616 -11.68 105.32 34.54
N TYR A 617 -10.54 104.92 35.10
CA TYR A 617 -9.67 105.83 35.85
C TYR A 617 -9.01 106.88 34.93
N GLU A 618 -8.62 106.49 33.72
CA GLU A 618 -8.08 107.35 32.67
C GLU A 618 -9.12 108.37 32.20
N ILE A 619 -10.35 107.94 31.86
CA ILE A 619 -11.46 108.85 31.54
C ILE A 619 -11.81 109.74 32.73
N LEU A 620 -11.80 109.22 33.96
CA LEU A 620 -12.03 110.05 35.16
C LEU A 620 -10.93 111.12 35.30
N THR A 621 -9.66 110.74 35.14
CA THR A 621 -8.51 111.65 35.21
C THR A 621 -8.57 112.71 34.11
N ILE A 622 -8.90 112.32 32.87
CA ILE A 622 -9.08 113.25 31.74
C ILE A 622 -10.31 114.15 31.96
N SER A 623 -11.38 113.66 32.57
CA SER A 623 -12.55 114.49 32.94
C SER A 623 -12.31 115.41 34.15
N MET A 624 -11.24 115.16 34.91
CA MET A 624 -10.76 116.02 35.99
C MET A 624 -9.62 116.95 35.52
N ALA A 625 -9.06 116.70 34.34
CA ALA A 625 -8.11 117.59 33.67
C ALA A 625 -8.87 118.70 32.93
N ALA A 626 -8.33 119.91 32.99
CA ALA A 626 -8.86 121.04 32.23
C ALA A 626 -8.54 120.89 30.72
N PRO A 627 -9.36 121.47 29.82
CA PRO A 627 -9.04 121.50 28.39
C PRO A 627 -7.70 122.20 28.14
N GLU A 628 -6.97 121.70 27.14
CA GLU A 628 -5.54 121.96 26.91
C GLU A 628 -5.19 123.46 26.81
N GLY A 629 -4.22 123.94 27.61
CA GLY A 629 -3.75 125.34 27.53
C GLY A 629 -2.76 125.81 28.60
N GLU A 630 -2.79 125.28 29.82
CA GLU A 630 -1.83 125.56 30.89
C GLU A 630 -1.28 124.26 31.53
N GLU A 631 -0.06 124.34 32.07
CA GLU A 631 0.67 123.21 32.70
C GLU A 631 -0.06 122.58 33.90
N GLU A 632 0.33 121.35 34.27
CA GLU A 632 -0.25 120.54 35.36
C GLU A 632 -0.14 121.19 36.75
N LYS A 633 -1.08 122.08 37.07
CA LYS A 633 -1.18 122.75 38.37
C LYS A 633 -2.20 122.03 39.25
N SER A 634 -1.74 121.55 40.41
CA SER A 634 -2.52 120.81 41.41
C SER A 634 -3.87 121.47 41.73
N PRO A 635 -4.96 120.72 42.02
CA PRO A 635 -6.30 121.27 42.29
C PRO A 635 -6.36 122.42 43.32
N ALA A 636 -5.42 122.47 44.27
CA ALA A 636 -5.29 123.60 45.20
C ALA A 636 -5.06 124.95 44.48
N TYR A 637 -4.31 124.97 43.37
CA TYR A 637 -4.11 126.17 42.55
C TYR A 637 -5.42 126.69 41.95
N TYR A 638 -6.29 125.81 41.46
CA TYR A 638 -7.59 126.22 40.92
C TYR A 638 -8.54 126.74 42.00
N VAL A 639 -8.50 126.17 43.21
CA VAL A 639 -9.25 126.71 44.36
C VAL A 639 -8.71 128.07 44.78
N ILE A 640 -7.39 128.27 44.79
CA ILE A 640 -6.75 129.56 45.10
C ILE A 640 -7.05 130.60 44.01
N LYS A 641 -6.93 130.25 42.72
CA LYS A 641 -7.24 131.13 41.58
C LYS A 641 -8.72 131.51 41.56
N ALA A 642 -9.64 130.57 41.78
CA ALA A 642 -11.06 130.87 41.89
C ALA A 642 -11.39 131.75 43.13
N ALA A 643 -10.65 131.60 44.23
CA ALA A 643 -10.77 132.50 45.39
C ALA A 643 -10.22 133.91 45.10
N GLN A 644 -9.09 134.01 44.38
CA GLN A 644 -8.52 135.28 43.92
C GLN A 644 -9.42 135.98 42.90
N GLU A 645 -9.92 135.28 41.88
CA GLU A 645 -10.87 135.81 40.90
C GLU A 645 -12.19 136.20 41.58
N LYS A 646 -12.66 135.47 42.60
CA LYS A 646 -13.83 135.88 43.40
C LYS A 646 -13.56 137.13 44.23
N GLU A 647 -12.40 137.24 44.86
CA GLU A 647 -11.97 138.41 45.63
C GLU A 647 -11.78 139.64 44.73
N GLU A 648 -11.23 139.46 43.52
CA GLU A 648 -11.10 140.50 42.50
C GLU A 648 -12.47 140.90 41.93
N LEU A 649 -13.33 139.94 41.60
CA LEU A 649 -14.72 140.21 41.22
C LEU A 649 -15.46 140.94 42.34
N GLN A 650 -15.25 140.58 43.61
CA GLN A 650 -15.85 141.27 44.74
C GLN A 650 -15.26 142.68 44.93
N ARG A 651 -13.96 142.91 44.69
CA ARG A 651 -13.39 144.27 44.61
C ARG A 651 -13.92 145.07 43.42
N THR A 652 -14.19 144.45 42.27
CA THR A 652 -14.87 145.14 41.16
C THR A 652 -16.32 145.42 41.50
N GLY A 653 -16.97 144.52 42.26
CA GLY A 653 -18.29 144.68 42.86
C GLY A 653 -18.31 145.89 43.79
N ASP A 654 -17.46 145.96 44.81
CA ASP A 654 -17.34 147.11 45.72
C ASP A 654 -17.02 148.42 44.98
N ASN A 655 -16.18 148.39 43.95
CA ASN A 655 -15.92 149.56 43.10
C ASN A 655 -17.10 149.95 42.22
N LEU A 656 -17.89 148.97 41.74
CA LEU A 656 -19.14 149.20 41.03
C LEU A 656 -20.23 149.69 41.99
N ASP A 657 -20.27 149.22 43.23
CA ASP A 657 -21.17 149.69 44.30
C ASP A 657 -20.82 151.12 44.73
N VAL A 658 -19.54 151.46 44.82
CA VAL A 658 -19.08 152.85 45.05
C VAL A 658 -19.40 153.73 43.86
N LYS A 659 -19.32 153.21 42.62
CA LYS A 659 -19.81 153.93 41.43
C LYS A 659 -21.33 154.05 41.43
N ILE A 660 -22.07 153.01 41.78
CA ILE A 660 -23.54 153.00 41.90
C ILE A 660 -23.95 154.07 42.92
N ARG A 661 -23.38 154.06 44.13
CA ARG A 661 -23.66 155.08 45.18
C ARG A 661 -23.21 156.50 44.81
N ARG A 662 -22.28 156.67 43.86
CA ARG A 662 -22.00 157.97 43.23
C ARG A 662 -23.08 158.31 42.22
N THR A 663 -23.40 157.42 41.29
CA THR A 663 -24.47 157.61 40.31
C THR A 663 -25.86 157.73 40.95
N GLU A 664 -26.11 157.19 42.14
CA GLU A 664 -27.35 157.35 42.92
C GLU A 664 -27.43 158.75 43.54
N LYS A 665 -26.30 159.29 44.02
CA LYS A 665 -26.21 160.67 44.50
C LYS A 665 -26.27 161.66 43.33
N GLU A 666 -25.67 161.31 42.20
CA GLU A 666 -25.81 162.04 40.94
C GLU A 666 -27.23 161.90 40.40
N ILE A 667 -27.92 160.78 40.57
CA ILE A 667 -29.35 160.61 40.23
C ILE A 667 -30.22 161.42 41.19
N GLN A 668 -29.95 161.49 42.49
CA GLN A 668 -30.68 162.38 43.41
C GLN A 668 -30.40 163.87 43.13
N ALA A 669 -29.18 164.22 42.73
CA ALA A 669 -28.86 165.56 42.26
C ALA A 669 -29.57 165.86 40.93
N LEU A 670 -29.54 164.92 39.99
CA LEU A 670 -30.22 165.00 38.70
C LEU A 670 -31.73 165.03 38.86
N GLU A 671 -32.34 164.28 39.78
CA GLU A 671 -33.77 164.34 40.14
C GLU A 671 -34.14 165.69 40.73
N ASN A 672 -33.31 166.27 41.60
CA ASN A 672 -33.54 167.62 42.10
C ASN A 672 -33.42 168.67 40.97
N THR A 673 -32.42 168.56 40.09
CA THR A 673 -32.36 169.41 38.89
C THR A 673 -33.52 169.11 37.94
N LEU A 674 -34.00 167.87 37.83
CA LEU A 674 -35.15 167.46 37.03
C LEU A 674 -36.44 167.99 37.62
N ARG A 675 -36.56 168.17 38.94
CA ARG A 675 -37.67 168.88 39.60
C ARG A 675 -37.68 170.37 39.27
N VAL A 676 -36.50 171.01 39.26
CA VAL A 676 -36.36 172.44 38.88
C VAL A 676 -36.55 172.64 37.37
N VAL A 677 -36.01 171.74 36.55
CA VAL A 677 -36.12 171.74 35.09
C VAL A 677 -37.50 171.27 34.63
N SER A 678 -38.22 170.42 35.37
CA SER A 678 -39.61 170.07 35.06
C SER A 678 -40.60 171.14 35.52
N SER A 679 -40.33 171.90 36.59
CA SER A 679 -41.15 173.07 36.92
C SER A 679 -40.96 174.22 35.90
N HIS A 680 -39.71 174.46 35.46
CA HIS A 680 -39.45 175.36 34.32
C HIS A 680 -40.04 174.84 33.00
N ASN A 681 -39.87 173.55 32.67
CA ASN A 681 -40.46 172.97 31.47
C ASN A 681 -42.00 172.92 31.53
N ALA A 682 -42.63 172.85 32.71
CA ALA A 682 -44.08 173.00 32.83
C ALA A 682 -44.56 174.42 32.50
N ALA A 683 -43.74 175.44 32.76
CA ALA A 683 -43.99 176.80 32.29
C ALA A 683 -43.76 176.93 30.77
N TYR A 684 -42.63 176.45 30.24
CA TYR A 684 -42.34 176.51 28.80
C TYR A 684 -43.29 175.67 27.93
N ARG A 685 -43.75 174.50 28.41
CA ARG A 685 -44.78 173.67 27.73
C ARG A 685 -46.18 174.31 27.71
N LYS A 686 -46.42 175.39 28.47
CA LYS A 686 -47.60 176.25 28.33
C LYS A 686 -47.43 177.40 27.32
N ALA A 687 -46.20 177.71 26.91
CA ALA A 687 -45.92 178.77 25.93
C ALA A 687 -45.86 178.26 24.48
N PHE A 688 -45.35 177.04 24.26
CA PHE A 688 -45.29 176.42 22.94
C PHE A 688 -45.67 174.94 23.00
N SER A 689 -46.71 174.54 22.26
CA SER A 689 -47.10 173.13 22.16
C SER A 689 -47.63 172.75 20.77
N LYS A 690 -46.87 171.88 20.07
CA LYS A 690 -47.40 170.66 19.44
C LYS A 690 -46.30 169.70 18.99
N VAL A 691 -46.35 168.46 19.50
CA VAL A 691 -46.23 167.19 18.72
C VAL A 691 -44.84 166.85 18.11
N THR A 692 -44.29 165.63 18.19
CA THR A 692 -44.77 164.32 18.72
C THR A 692 -43.64 163.42 19.26
N GLU A 693 -44.05 162.31 19.88
CA GLU A 693 -43.21 161.18 20.29
C GLU A 693 -42.87 160.24 19.12
N SER A 694 -41.72 160.45 18.46
CA SER A 694 -41.07 159.41 17.64
C SER A 694 -39.57 159.72 17.47
N SER A 695 -38.69 158.85 17.98
CA SER A 695 -37.23 158.96 17.82
C SER A 695 -36.59 157.58 17.58
N GLU A 696 -35.57 157.56 16.72
CA GLU A 696 -34.99 156.33 16.14
C GLU A 696 -34.35 155.37 17.15
N GLU A 697 -33.90 155.90 18.30
CA GLU A 697 -33.12 155.12 19.28
C GLU A 697 -33.97 154.04 19.98
N TYR A 698 -35.27 154.29 20.16
CA TYR A 698 -36.20 153.30 20.68
C TYR A 698 -36.46 152.15 19.68
N GLN A 699 -36.55 152.46 18.38
CA GLN A 699 -36.69 151.46 17.32
C GLN A 699 -35.43 150.59 17.21
N LYS A 700 -34.23 151.20 17.25
CA LYS A 700 -32.96 150.48 17.21
C LYS A 700 -32.84 149.47 18.36
N LYS A 701 -33.27 149.83 19.58
CA LYS A 701 -33.32 148.87 20.71
C LYS A 701 -34.25 147.69 20.42
N MET A 702 -35.49 147.93 19.97
CA MET A 702 -36.45 146.86 19.66
C MET A 702 -35.88 145.88 18.64
N THR A 703 -35.32 146.39 17.54
CA THR A 703 -34.75 145.54 16.47
C THR A 703 -33.59 144.64 16.94
N LEU A 704 -32.82 145.06 17.94
CA LEU A 704 -31.72 144.25 18.50
C LEU A 704 -32.23 143.17 19.46
N GLU A 705 -33.25 143.45 20.27
CA GLU A 705 -33.89 142.42 21.11
C GLU A 705 -34.64 141.38 20.26
N GLU A 706 -35.25 141.80 19.14
CA GLU A 706 -35.90 140.91 18.17
C GLU A 706 -34.88 140.08 17.37
N GLN A 707 -33.75 140.68 16.95
CA GLN A 707 -32.64 139.93 16.34
C GLN A 707 -32.08 138.87 17.30
N LYS A 708 -31.95 139.17 18.60
CA LYS A 708 -31.54 138.17 19.60
C LYS A 708 -32.55 137.03 19.68
N ARG A 709 -33.85 137.32 19.85
CA ARG A 709 -34.90 136.28 19.90
C ARG A 709 -34.89 135.41 18.64
N ALA A 710 -34.76 136.01 17.46
CA ALA A 710 -34.68 135.28 16.21
C ALA A 710 -33.43 134.38 16.07
N VAL A 711 -32.32 134.68 16.77
CA VAL A 711 -31.14 133.80 16.84
C VAL A 711 -31.33 132.68 17.87
N ASP A 712 -31.89 132.99 19.05
CA ASP A 712 -32.22 132.00 20.08
C ASP A 712 -33.26 130.98 19.55
N GLU A 713 -34.28 131.44 18.85
CA GLU A 713 -35.28 130.61 18.16
C GLU A 713 -34.66 129.76 17.04
N LYS A 714 -33.73 130.30 16.24
CA LYS A 714 -32.98 129.50 15.24
C LYS A 714 -32.09 128.45 15.90
N CYS A 715 -31.51 128.74 17.06
CA CYS A 715 -30.72 127.77 17.83
C CYS A 715 -31.60 126.67 18.43
N LEU A 716 -32.76 127.01 18.98
CA LEU A 716 -33.77 126.04 19.44
C LEU A 716 -34.34 125.21 18.29
N PHE A 717 -34.59 125.81 17.13
CA PHE A 717 -35.00 125.13 15.91
C PHE A 717 -33.92 124.14 15.44
N LYS A 718 -32.65 124.56 15.38
CA LYS A 718 -31.53 123.65 15.06
C LYS A 718 -31.37 122.53 16.09
N ARG A 719 -31.57 122.80 17.38
CA ARG A 719 -31.62 121.78 18.45
C ARG A 719 -32.90 120.92 18.46
N ARG A 720 -33.92 121.26 17.66
CA ARG A 720 -35.09 120.41 17.41
C ARG A 720 -34.85 119.56 16.16
N GLN A 721 -34.41 120.18 15.07
CA GLN A 721 -33.95 119.53 13.83
C GLN A 721 -32.84 118.48 14.05
N ILE A 722 -31.92 118.70 15.00
CA ILE A 722 -30.93 117.68 15.38
C ILE A 722 -31.55 116.49 16.13
N ARG A 723 -32.62 116.70 16.90
CA ARG A 723 -33.35 115.61 17.58
C ARG A 723 -34.28 114.88 16.63
N GLU A 724 -35.00 115.60 15.77
CA GLU A 724 -35.76 115.04 14.65
C GLU A 724 -34.84 114.15 13.79
N LEU A 725 -33.66 114.62 13.39
CA LEU A 725 -32.67 113.79 12.67
C LEU A 725 -32.06 112.65 13.51
N GLN A 726 -32.03 112.73 14.83
CA GLN A 726 -31.58 111.63 15.70
C GLN A 726 -32.67 110.57 15.90
N GLU A 727 -33.93 110.99 15.99
CA GLU A 727 -35.12 110.14 16.01
C GLU A 727 -35.31 109.46 14.64
N ASP A 728 -35.16 110.19 13.53
CA ASP A 728 -35.10 109.66 12.16
C ASP A 728 -33.97 108.62 12.01
N ILE A 729 -32.75 108.91 12.47
CA ILE A 729 -31.65 107.93 12.44
C ILE A 729 -31.97 106.72 13.33
N GLN A 730 -32.61 106.91 14.48
CA GLN A 730 -32.97 105.80 15.36
C GLN A 730 -34.09 104.94 14.75
N ASP A 731 -35.06 105.52 14.05
CA ASP A 731 -36.11 104.78 13.35
C ASP A 731 -35.66 104.17 12.02
N MET A 732 -34.71 104.79 11.31
CA MET A 732 -33.99 104.15 10.20
C MET A 732 -33.12 102.98 10.68
N ASN A 733 -32.55 103.05 11.88
CA ASN A 733 -31.91 101.91 12.51
C ASN A 733 -32.95 100.86 12.96
N ASN A 734 -34.07 101.23 13.60
CA ASN A 734 -35.13 100.31 14.00
C ASN A 734 -35.72 99.55 12.79
N THR A 735 -35.90 100.23 11.66
CA THR A 735 -36.36 99.62 10.40
C THR A 735 -35.29 98.77 9.74
N LEU A 736 -34.00 99.17 9.74
CA LEU A 736 -32.90 98.29 9.34
C LEU A 736 -32.86 97.01 10.19
N ASP A 737 -32.99 97.15 11.51
CA ASP A 737 -33.00 96.05 12.47
C ASP A 737 -34.20 95.10 12.24
N ASN A 738 -35.34 95.64 11.76
CA ASN A 738 -36.50 94.84 11.39
C ASN A 738 -36.34 94.19 10.01
N LEU A 739 -35.78 94.89 9.03
CA LEU A 739 -35.41 94.32 7.72
C LEU A 739 -34.37 93.20 7.87
N LEU A 740 -33.42 93.30 8.79
CA LEU A 740 -32.46 92.23 9.11
C LEU A 740 -33.13 91.03 9.80
N LYS A 741 -34.16 91.26 10.62
CA LYS A 741 -35.00 90.17 11.19
C LYS A 741 -35.89 89.54 10.13
N GLU A 742 -36.39 90.31 9.18
CA GLU A 742 -37.17 89.83 8.04
C GLU A 742 -36.29 89.06 7.05
N GLU A 743 -35.07 89.55 6.75
CA GLU A 743 -34.05 88.82 5.98
C GLU A 743 -33.68 87.52 6.69
N ALA A 744 -33.42 87.53 8.00
CA ALA A 744 -33.19 86.31 8.76
C ALA A 744 -34.40 85.34 8.72
N MET A 745 -35.63 85.84 8.81
CA MET A 745 -36.83 85.01 8.65
C MET A 745 -37.03 84.51 7.21
N LEU A 746 -36.62 85.27 6.20
CA LEU A 746 -36.63 84.86 4.80
C LEU A 746 -35.55 83.81 4.52
N LEU A 747 -34.37 83.94 5.12
CA LEU A 747 -33.29 82.95 5.07
C LEU A 747 -33.71 81.63 5.74
N ASN A 748 -34.31 81.69 6.94
CA ASN A 748 -34.89 80.49 7.55
C ASN A 748 -36.00 79.87 6.67
N LYS A 749 -36.81 80.68 5.98
CA LYS A 749 -37.80 80.20 5.01
C LYS A 749 -37.19 79.64 3.73
N THR A 750 -36.04 80.14 3.26
CA THR A 750 -35.32 79.53 2.14
C THR A 750 -34.65 78.25 2.56
N ASP A 751 -34.11 78.14 3.77
CA ASP A 751 -33.56 76.89 4.32
C ASP A 751 -34.67 75.84 4.51
N GLU A 752 -35.85 76.25 5.01
CA GLU A 752 -37.04 75.40 5.06
C GLU A 752 -37.49 74.99 3.65
N ALA A 753 -37.56 75.92 2.69
CA ALA A 753 -37.94 75.64 1.31
C ALA A 753 -36.91 74.76 0.58
N GLU A 754 -35.61 74.93 0.83
CA GLU A 754 -34.55 74.06 0.32
C GLU A 754 -34.64 72.67 0.94
N SER A 755 -34.95 72.57 2.24
CA SER A 755 -35.20 71.27 2.88
C SER A 755 -36.41 70.55 2.26
N GLN A 756 -37.47 71.30 1.91
CA GLN A 756 -38.65 70.80 1.20
C GLN A 756 -38.35 70.48 -0.27
N ILE A 757 -37.52 71.26 -0.95
CA ILE A 757 -37.03 70.96 -2.31
C ILE A 757 -36.15 69.71 -2.27
N LEU A 758 -35.38 69.45 -1.20
CA LEU A 758 -34.58 68.24 -1.03
C LEU A 758 -35.42 67.01 -0.67
N SER A 759 -36.51 67.14 0.10
CA SER A 759 -37.46 66.04 0.31
C SER A 759 -38.25 65.76 -0.97
N LEU A 760 -38.80 66.79 -1.62
CA LEU A 760 -39.50 66.67 -2.90
C LEU A 760 -38.60 66.11 -4.00
N ASN A 761 -37.31 66.46 -4.08
CA ASN A 761 -36.38 65.85 -5.04
C ASN A 761 -36.10 64.36 -4.73
N LYS A 762 -36.04 63.96 -3.46
CA LYS A 762 -35.94 62.54 -3.08
C LYS A 762 -37.23 61.79 -3.43
N GLU A 763 -38.38 62.38 -3.19
CA GLU A 763 -39.67 61.82 -3.57
C GLU A 763 -39.81 61.71 -5.09
N LEU A 764 -39.53 62.78 -5.84
CA LEU A 764 -39.53 62.84 -7.31
C LEU A 764 -38.50 61.85 -7.89
N GLY A 765 -37.36 61.63 -7.23
CA GLY A 765 -36.44 60.52 -7.51
C GLY A 765 -37.11 59.15 -7.34
N SER A 766 -37.75 58.89 -6.19
CA SER A 766 -38.48 57.64 -5.96
C SER A 766 -39.65 57.44 -6.93
N GLN A 767 -40.33 58.51 -7.33
CA GLN A 767 -41.42 58.50 -8.31
C GLN A 767 -40.89 58.30 -9.72
N LYS A 768 -39.73 58.88 -10.09
CA LYS A 768 -39.00 58.56 -11.31
C LYS A 768 -38.65 57.07 -11.35
N GLU A 769 -38.10 56.49 -10.28
CA GLU A 769 -37.84 55.04 -10.26
C GLU A 769 -39.12 54.18 -10.34
N LYS A 770 -40.23 54.62 -9.72
CA LYS A 770 -41.52 53.94 -9.83
C LYS A 770 -42.06 54.03 -11.26
N LEU A 771 -41.99 55.20 -11.89
CA LEU A 771 -42.34 55.43 -13.29
C LEU A 771 -41.43 54.63 -14.23
N ASP A 772 -40.13 54.52 -13.93
CA ASP A 772 -39.20 53.64 -14.66
C ASP A 772 -39.58 52.17 -14.53
N ARG A 773 -39.99 51.71 -13.34
CA ARG A 773 -40.47 50.34 -13.12
C ARG A 773 -41.79 50.09 -13.86
N VAL A 774 -42.73 51.03 -13.80
CA VAL A 774 -44.04 50.95 -14.49
C VAL A 774 -43.88 51.04 -16.00
N THR A 775 -43.15 52.01 -16.56
CA THR A 775 -42.88 52.09 -18.01
C THR A 775 -42.12 50.88 -18.54
N LYS A 776 -41.21 50.28 -17.76
CA LYS A 776 -40.58 49.00 -18.11
C LYS A 776 -41.60 47.85 -18.11
N GLN A 777 -42.57 47.83 -17.18
CA GLN A 777 -43.69 46.87 -17.18
C GLN A 777 -44.67 47.11 -18.33
N CYS A 778 -45.14 48.33 -18.56
CA CYS A 778 -45.98 48.69 -19.71
C CYS A 778 -45.27 48.32 -21.02
N SER A 779 -43.98 48.63 -21.19
CA SER A 779 -43.23 48.23 -22.38
C SER A 779 -43.10 46.71 -22.56
N LYS A 780 -43.23 45.91 -21.49
CA LYS A 780 -43.35 44.45 -21.59
C LYS A 780 -44.75 44.05 -22.02
N LEU A 781 -45.80 44.57 -21.37
CA LEU A 781 -47.20 44.32 -21.74
C LEU A 781 -47.50 44.74 -23.19
N THR A 782 -47.01 45.89 -23.65
CA THR A 782 -47.06 46.34 -25.06
C THR A 782 -46.34 45.35 -25.99
N ARG A 783 -45.18 44.81 -25.60
CA ARG A 783 -44.48 43.78 -26.38
C ARG A 783 -45.23 42.45 -26.39
N GLU A 784 -45.83 42.06 -25.27
CA GLU A 784 -46.64 40.85 -25.14
C GLU A 784 -47.91 40.95 -26.03
N ILE A 785 -48.64 42.07 -25.96
CA ILE A 785 -49.80 42.40 -26.82
C ILE A 785 -49.43 42.36 -28.31
N ARG A 786 -48.32 43.01 -28.71
CA ARG A 786 -47.85 42.98 -30.11
C ARG A 786 -47.37 41.59 -30.55
N SER A 787 -46.73 40.83 -29.66
CA SER A 787 -46.26 39.48 -29.97
C SER A 787 -47.41 38.49 -30.16
N GLY A 788 -48.46 38.58 -29.34
CA GLY A 788 -49.65 37.75 -29.43
C GLY A 788 -50.52 38.03 -30.65
N LYS A 789 -50.39 39.22 -31.27
CA LYS A 789 -51.11 39.62 -32.50
C LYS A 789 -50.24 39.70 -33.76
N GLN A 790 -48.92 39.48 -33.65
CA GLN A 790 -47.94 39.54 -34.74
C GLN A 790 -47.92 40.85 -35.57
N THR A 791 -48.41 41.96 -35.04
CA THR A 791 -48.44 43.27 -35.72
C THR A 791 -47.33 44.22 -35.22
N LYS A 792 -46.72 44.97 -36.15
CA LYS A 792 -45.75 46.04 -35.84
C LYS A 792 -46.40 47.42 -35.62
N VAL A 793 -47.67 47.58 -35.96
CA VAL A 793 -48.49 48.79 -35.77
C VAL A 793 -49.18 48.74 -34.40
N LYS A 794 -49.49 49.90 -33.79
CA LYS A 794 -50.29 49.98 -32.55
C LYS A 794 -51.58 49.18 -32.69
N THR A 795 -51.94 48.43 -31.65
CA THR A 795 -53.19 47.67 -31.60
C THR A 795 -54.35 48.52 -31.07
N LEU A 796 -55.60 48.09 -31.28
CA LEU A 796 -56.76 48.78 -30.72
C LEU A 796 -56.77 48.77 -29.18
N GLU A 797 -56.20 47.73 -28.57
CA GLU A 797 -56.03 47.64 -27.12
C GLU A 797 -54.99 48.65 -26.60
N GLU A 798 -53.91 48.90 -27.34
CA GLU A 798 -52.98 49.99 -27.01
C GLU A 798 -53.65 51.36 -27.13
N HIS A 799 -54.56 51.56 -28.09
CA HIS A 799 -55.32 52.79 -28.19
C HIS A 799 -56.37 52.96 -27.08
N ASP A 800 -56.99 51.89 -26.57
CA ASP A 800 -57.87 51.98 -25.39
C ASP A 800 -57.08 52.15 -24.08
N ILE A 801 -55.87 51.59 -23.99
CA ILE A 801 -54.93 51.88 -22.88
C ILE A 801 -54.50 53.35 -22.93
N ASP A 802 -54.01 53.86 -24.07
CA ASP A 802 -53.67 55.27 -24.27
C ASP A 802 -54.87 56.18 -23.88
N LEU A 803 -56.10 55.81 -24.28
CA LEU A 803 -57.33 56.58 -23.96
C LEU A 803 -57.73 56.51 -22.48
N ARG A 804 -57.47 55.41 -21.78
CA ARG A 804 -57.71 55.30 -20.33
C ARG A 804 -56.66 56.08 -19.56
N GLU A 805 -55.38 55.96 -19.93
CA GLU A 805 -54.29 56.76 -19.37
C GLU A 805 -54.56 58.27 -19.58
N LEU A 806 -54.99 58.69 -20.78
CA LEU A 806 -55.41 60.08 -21.03
C LEU A 806 -56.62 60.52 -20.19
N LYS A 807 -57.64 59.66 -20.01
CA LYS A 807 -58.81 59.98 -19.18
C LYS A 807 -58.46 60.08 -17.69
N ASP A 808 -57.62 59.19 -17.18
CA ASP A 808 -57.23 59.17 -15.76
C ASP A 808 -56.16 60.24 -15.47
N PHE A 809 -55.29 60.57 -16.44
CA PHE A 809 -54.46 61.77 -16.40
C PHE A 809 -55.31 63.04 -16.36
N ASN A 810 -56.36 63.14 -17.19
CA ASN A 810 -57.27 64.29 -17.17
C ASN A 810 -58.00 64.41 -15.81
N LYS A 811 -58.50 63.30 -15.24
CA LYS A 811 -59.04 63.28 -13.85
C LYS A 811 -58.02 63.73 -12.82
N MET A 812 -56.77 63.26 -12.92
CA MET A 812 -55.70 63.60 -11.99
C MET A 812 -55.33 65.09 -12.07
N VAL A 813 -55.19 65.63 -13.29
CA VAL A 813 -55.00 67.07 -13.53
C VAL A 813 -56.16 67.88 -12.96
N ASN A 814 -57.41 67.46 -13.19
CA ASN A 814 -58.59 68.13 -12.63
C ASN A 814 -58.63 68.08 -11.10
N LYS A 815 -58.17 67.00 -10.46
CA LYS A 815 -58.06 66.89 -8.99
C LYS A 815 -56.96 67.81 -8.44
N VAL A 816 -55.78 67.83 -9.06
CA VAL A 816 -54.68 68.74 -8.67
C VAL A 816 -55.06 70.21 -8.91
N LEU A 817 -55.82 70.51 -9.97
CA LEU A 817 -56.35 71.84 -10.23
C LEU A 817 -57.35 72.27 -9.15
N LEU A 818 -58.26 71.38 -8.74
CA LEU A 818 -59.16 71.61 -7.60
C LEU A 818 -58.39 71.85 -6.28
N GLU A 819 -57.42 70.99 -5.96
CA GLU A 819 -56.59 71.16 -4.75
C GLU A 819 -55.78 72.48 -4.80
N ALA A 820 -55.29 72.90 -5.96
CA ALA A 820 -54.64 74.20 -6.13
C ALA A 820 -55.60 75.40 -5.98
N MET A 821 -56.83 75.26 -6.48
CA MET A 821 -57.91 76.27 -6.39
C MET A 821 -58.54 76.38 -4.99
N GLU A 822 -58.45 75.34 -4.16
CA GLU A 822 -58.86 75.38 -2.75
C GLU A 822 -57.79 76.04 -1.87
N ASN A 823 -56.50 75.78 -2.14
CA ASN A 823 -55.40 76.37 -1.36
C ASN A 823 -55.10 77.84 -1.74
N ASN A 824 -55.48 78.31 -2.94
CA ASN A 824 -55.18 79.67 -3.43
C ASN A 824 -56.42 80.35 -4.05
N PRO A 825 -57.15 81.22 -3.30
CA PRO A 825 -58.39 81.81 -3.79
C PRO A 825 -58.20 82.79 -4.97
N ASP A 826 -57.07 83.49 -5.02
CA ASP A 826 -56.79 84.43 -6.12
C ASP A 826 -56.52 83.67 -7.44
N LEU A 827 -55.80 82.54 -7.35
CA LEU A 827 -55.51 81.66 -8.48
C LEU A 827 -56.80 81.07 -9.09
N ARG A 828 -57.80 80.78 -8.26
CA ARG A 828 -59.14 80.36 -8.69
C ARG A 828 -59.81 81.41 -9.58
N SER A 829 -59.64 82.71 -9.32
CA SER A 829 -60.20 83.77 -10.17
C SER A 829 -59.52 83.81 -11.54
N ALA A 830 -58.18 83.79 -11.58
CA ALA A 830 -57.42 83.82 -12.83
C ALA A 830 -57.64 82.57 -13.70
N LEU A 831 -57.66 81.38 -13.09
CA LEU A 831 -57.99 80.12 -13.80
C LEU A 831 -59.43 80.15 -14.34
N GLN A 832 -60.37 80.70 -13.59
CA GLN A 832 -61.76 80.84 -14.05
C GLN A 832 -61.87 81.79 -15.25
N THR A 833 -61.06 82.86 -15.32
CA THR A 833 -60.95 83.73 -16.51
C THR A 833 -60.37 82.97 -17.71
N TYR A 834 -59.20 82.33 -17.57
CA TYR A 834 -58.56 81.63 -18.69
C TYR A 834 -59.38 80.44 -19.23
N PHE A 835 -60.10 79.72 -18.38
CA PHE A 835 -61.02 78.66 -18.83
C PHE A 835 -62.25 79.23 -19.56
N GLN A 836 -62.74 80.41 -19.18
CA GLN A 836 -63.80 81.11 -19.91
C GLN A 836 -63.31 81.59 -21.29
N GLU A 837 -62.12 82.17 -21.39
CA GLU A 837 -61.50 82.56 -22.67
C GLU A 837 -61.24 81.34 -23.58
N ALA A 838 -60.80 80.22 -23.01
CA ALA A 838 -60.59 78.96 -23.73
C ALA A 838 -61.89 78.18 -24.05
N SER A 839 -63.06 78.66 -23.63
CA SER A 839 -64.37 78.00 -23.76
C SER A 839 -64.47 76.59 -23.15
N LEU A 840 -63.68 76.29 -22.12
CA LEU A 840 -63.63 74.98 -21.46
C LEU A 840 -64.33 75.01 -20.09
N PRO A 841 -65.11 73.98 -19.73
CA PRO A 841 -65.80 73.94 -18.44
C PRO A 841 -64.81 73.74 -17.29
N LEU A 842 -64.94 74.58 -16.26
CA LEU A 842 -64.11 74.50 -15.05
C LEU A 842 -64.39 73.18 -14.29
N PRO A 843 -63.36 72.40 -13.88
CA PRO A 843 -63.60 71.17 -13.13
C PRO A 843 -64.27 71.44 -11.79
N MET A 844 -65.43 70.82 -11.55
CA MET A 844 -66.12 70.87 -10.26
C MET A 844 -65.88 69.57 -9.47
N ALA A 845 -65.71 69.69 -8.16
CA ALA A 845 -65.55 68.54 -7.28
C ALA A 845 -66.81 67.66 -7.28
N GLY A 846 -66.64 66.37 -7.59
CA GLY A 846 -67.71 65.38 -7.48
C GLY A 846 -68.11 65.17 -6.02
N SER A 847 -69.30 65.62 -5.65
CA SER A 847 -69.74 65.61 -4.25
C SER A 847 -70.04 64.21 -3.72
N THR A 848 -69.21 63.73 -2.78
CA THR A 848 -69.57 62.66 -1.82
C THR A 848 -69.38 63.19 -0.39
N ALA A 849 -70.46 63.66 0.22
CA ALA A 849 -70.42 64.36 1.51
C ALA A 849 -70.57 63.42 2.73
N ALA A 850 -69.82 63.69 3.81
CA ALA A 850 -69.97 63.04 5.11
C ALA A 850 -69.66 64.02 6.27
N SER A 851 -70.67 64.85 6.58
CA SER A 851 -70.72 65.86 7.66
C SER A 851 -70.34 65.34 9.07
N ARG A 852 -69.74 66.21 9.92
CA ARG A 852 -70.40 66.74 11.16
C ARG A 852 -69.54 67.65 12.06
N GLN A 853 -70.10 68.83 12.39
CA GLN A 853 -70.19 69.47 13.73
C GLN A 853 -68.88 69.88 14.48
N SER A 854 -68.80 70.92 15.33
CA SER A 854 -69.71 72.04 15.67
C SER A 854 -68.97 73.15 16.46
N SER A 855 -69.56 74.36 16.51
CA SER A 855 -69.47 75.39 17.59
C SER A 855 -68.12 76.01 18.02
N LYS A 856 -68.00 77.29 17.64
CA LYS A 856 -67.30 78.44 18.28
C LYS A 856 -67.19 78.32 19.82
N SER A 857 -66.15 78.87 20.48
CA SER A 857 -66.03 80.31 20.79
C SER A 857 -64.62 80.73 21.24
N ALA A 858 -64.37 82.04 21.37
CA ALA A 858 -63.03 82.63 21.56
C ALA A 858 -62.78 83.26 22.95
N SER A 859 -61.50 83.54 23.25
CA SER A 859 -60.91 84.67 24.00
C SER A 859 -61.59 85.27 25.26
N ALA A 860 -60.89 85.73 26.32
CA ALA A 860 -59.48 85.69 26.74
C ALA A 860 -59.39 86.34 28.17
N ARG A 861 -58.16 86.62 28.69
CA ARG A 861 -57.83 87.42 29.91
C ARG A 861 -58.11 86.70 31.26
N SER A 862 -57.11 86.45 32.13
CA SER A 862 -56.35 87.34 33.05
C SER A 862 -57.24 87.94 34.17
N SER A 863 -56.89 87.98 35.47
CA SER A 863 -55.68 87.63 36.25
C SER A 863 -56.12 87.34 37.72
N VAL A 864 -55.32 87.21 38.80
CA VAL A 864 -53.92 87.55 39.13
C VAL A 864 -53.38 86.62 40.26
N ARG A 865 -52.23 86.94 40.88
CA ARG A 865 -51.62 86.20 42.02
C ARG A 865 -52.38 86.41 43.34
N SER A 866 -52.40 85.39 44.20
CA SER A 866 -51.62 85.34 45.45
C SER A 866 -51.69 83.95 46.09
N ALA A 867 -50.79 83.63 47.02
CA ALA A 867 -50.67 82.31 47.62
C ALA A 867 -51.37 82.23 48.99
N ASP A 868 -51.89 81.05 49.31
CA ASP A 868 -51.92 80.53 50.67
C ASP A 868 -51.56 79.03 50.62
N SER A 869 -51.20 78.43 51.76
CA SER A 869 -50.51 77.14 51.80
C SER A 869 -51.05 76.20 52.88
N SER A 870 -51.57 75.04 52.46
CA SER A 870 -51.60 73.85 53.31
C SER A 870 -51.59 72.54 52.51
N CYS A 871 -50.92 71.55 53.10
CA CYS A 871 -50.73 70.14 52.73
C CYS A 871 -51.98 69.42 52.16
N SER A 872 -51.84 68.36 51.35
CA SER A 872 -50.80 67.31 51.29
C SER A 872 -49.97 67.33 49.98
N SER A 873 -48.62 67.24 49.96
CA SER A 873 -47.68 66.22 50.49
C SER A 873 -47.81 64.84 49.81
N SER A 874 -46.78 64.13 49.34
CA SER A 874 -45.31 64.30 49.25
C SER A 874 -44.75 63.10 48.43
N LEU A 875 -43.53 63.03 47.87
CA LEU A 875 -42.43 63.97 47.61
C LEU A 875 -41.50 63.40 46.49
N ARG A 876 -40.53 64.21 46.05
CA ARG A 876 -39.33 63.92 45.21
C ARG A 876 -38.85 62.46 45.03
N ALA A 877 -38.24 62.19 43.87
CA ALA A 877 -37.07 61.33 43.76
C ALA A 877 -36.08 61.83 42.68
N SER A 878 -34.77 61.70 42.92
CA SER A 878 -33.70 61.96 41.93
C SER A 878 -32.38 61.27 42.33
N LEU A 879 -32.24 59.98 42.00
CA LEU A 879 -31.05 59.11 42.19
C LEU A 879 -30.63 58.86 43.67
N PRO A 880 -29.77 57.86 43.99
CA PRO A 880 -29.17 56.80 43.16
C PRO A 880 -29.50 55.35 43.65
N LEU A 881 -28.70 54.36 43.24
CA LEU A 881 -28.68 52.94 43.66
C LEU A 881 -28.59 52.72 45.20
N PRO A 882 -29.04 51.58 45.78
CA PRO A 882 -28.34 50.29 45.61
C PRO A 882 -29.21 48.99 45.61
N THR A 883 -28.53 47.86 45.85
CA THR A 883 -28.86 46.43 45.63
C THR A 883 -30.01 45.74 46.41
N ALA A 884 -30.64 44.79 45.69
CA ALA A 884 -30.96 43.39 46.07
C ALA A 884 -32.21 42.99 46.89
N VAL A 885 -32.94 42.00 46.30
CA VAL A 885 -33.58 40.79 46.94
C VAL A 885 -34.79 41.02 47.88
N SER A 886 -35.87 40.22 47.92
CA SER A 886 -36.55 39.24 47.01
C SER A 886 -37.88 38.79 47.69
N ILE A 887 -38.69 37.95 47.04
CA ILE A 887 -39.83 37.15 47.60
C ILE A 887 -41.11 37.97 47.90
N ALA A 888 -42.34 37.50 47.67
CA ALA A 888 -42.95 36.60 46.66
C ALA A 888 -44.49 36.77 46.77
N THR A 889 -45.29 36.64 45.70
CA THR A 889 -46.11 35.44 45.35
C THR A 889 -47.29 35.92 44.47
N SER A 890 -47.97 35.13 43.65
CA SER A 890 -47.64 33.87 42.97
C SER A 890 -48.69 33.60 41.87
N ARG A 891 -48.31 32.92 40.77
CA ARG A 891 -48.88 31.61 40.37
C ARG A 891 -48.33 31.07 39.05
N GLN A 892 -48.23 29.74 39.01
CA GLN A 892 -48.36 28.84 37.85
C GLN A 892 -47.49 29.15 36.60
N SER A 893 -46.34 28.50 36.39
CA SER A 893 -46.12 27.09 35.97
C SER A 893 -46.25 26.89 34.45
N SER A 894 -45.46 26.09 33.74
CA SER A 894 -44.44 25.06 34.08
C SER A 894 -43.75 24.63 32.76
N LYS A 895 -42.59 23.96 32.66
CA LYS A 895 -41.46 23.51 33.51
C LYS A 895 -40.32 23.31 32.47
N SER A 896 -39.06 23.72 32.66
CA SER A 896 -38.00 23.07 33.49
C SER A 896 -37.84 21.55 33.25
N ALA A 897 -36.64 20.97 33.36
CA ALA A 897 -35.43 21.44 34.05
C ALA A 897 -34.12 21.09 33.33
N SER A 898 -33.00 21.57 33.87
CA SER A 898 -31.65 21.46 33.29
C SER A 898 -30.65 20.82 34.26
N ALA A 899 -29.75 20.02 33.69
CA ALA A 899 -28.32 19.92 34.03
C ALA A 899 -27.87 19.35 35.40
N ARG A 900 -26.55 19.03 35.42
CA ARG A 900 -25.67 18.66 36.55
C ARG A 900 -25.87 17.23 37.15
N SER A 901 -24.80 16.50 37.51
CA SER A 901 -23.37 16.81 37.37
C SER A 901 -22.43 15.60 37.48
N SER A 902 -21.29 15.70 36.76
CA SER A 902 -19.92 15.34 37.18
C SER A 902 -19.47 13.88 37.37
N VAL A 903 -18.18 13.69 37.06
CA VAL A 903 -17.22 12.65 37.51
C VAL A 903 -16.98 11.41 36.62
N SER A 904 -15.70 11.28 36.24
CA SER A 904 -14.92 10.07 35.89
C SER A 904 -14.92 9.46 34.47
N SER A 905 -13.68 9.11 34.09
CA SER A 905 -13.25 7.93 33.32
C SER A 905 -13.33 7.85 31.78
N VAL A 906 -12.12 7.90 31.20
CA VAL A 906 -11.55 6.89 30.26
C VAL A 906 -11.97 6.94 28.76
N ARG A 907 -10.95 7.13 27.89
CA ARG A 907 -10.67 6.54 26.54
C ARG A 907 -11.87 6.22 25.61
N SER A 908 -12.02 6.67 24.34
CA SER A 908 -11.08 6.84 23.20
C SER A 908 -10.35 5.56 22.72
N PRO A 909 -10.03 5.36 21.42
CA PRO A 909 -10.56 5.94 20.16
C PRO A 909 -11.81 5.11 19.71
N CYS A 910 -12.27 4.91 18.46
CA CYS A 910 -11.91 5.25 17.06
C CYS A 910 -13.15 5.88 16.37
N ASP A 911 -13.14 6.55 15.21
CA ASP A 911 -12.32 6.58 13.98
C ASP A 911 -12.62 5.50 12.92
N SER A 912 -12.90 5.97 11.68
CA SER A 912 -13.09 5.30 10.36
C SER A 912 -13.89 3.97 10.25
N GLY A 913 -14.67 3.70 9.19
CA GLY A 913 -14.94 4.41 7.93
C GLY A 913 -16.06 3.73 7.11
N PRO A 914 -16.41 4.20 5.90
CA PRO A 914 -17.66 3.84 5.22
C PRO A 914 -17.53 2.86 4.02
N GLY A 915 -18.67 2.27 3.61
CA GLY A 915 -18.84 1.51 2.35
C GLY A 915 -19.13 0.00 2.56
N THR A 916 -19.95 -0.69 1.75
CA THR A 916 -20.76 -0.23 0.60
C THR A 916 -21.98 -1.15 0.32
N SER A 917 -22.94 -0.63 -0.45
CA SER A 917 -24.09 -1.28 -1.13
C SER A 917 -23.85 -2.69 -1.73
N ALA A 918 -24.83 -3.57 -1.99
CA ALA A 918 -26.31 -3.62 -1.82
C ALA A 918 -26.78 -5.11 -1.74
N ARG A 919 -27.91 -5.52 -1.13
CA ARG A 919 -29.33 -5.44 -1.60
C ARG A 919 -29.53 -5.90 -3.07
N LYS A 920 -30.44 -6.82 -3.46
CA LYS A 920 -31.68 -7.43 -2.90
C LYS A 920 -31.82 -8.89 -3.44
N THR A 921 -32.23 -9.92 -2.68
CA THR A 921 -33.62 -10.41 -2.36
C THR A 921 -34.57 -10.61 -3.56
N PRO A 922 -35.47 -11.63 -3.62
CA PRO A 922 -36.05 -12.39 -2.48
C PRO A 922 -36.06 -13.95 -2.63
N GLN A 923 -36.84 -14.62 -1.77
CA GLN A 923 -36.99 -16.07 -1.59
C GLN A 923 -38.05 -16.71 -2.53
N VAL A 924 -38.09 -18.06 -2.64
CA VAL A 924 -39.25 -18.93 -2.29
C VAL A 924 -39.01 -20.44 -2.60
N ILE A 925 -38.98 -21.26 -1.54
CA ILE A 925 -39.59 -22.61 -1.34
C ILE A 925 -39.43 -23.75 -2.40
N THR A 926 -38.64 -24.80 -2.05
CA THR A 926 -38.68 -26.27 -2.41
C THR A 926 -38.83 -26.72 -3.88
N VAL A 927 -38.45 -27.93 -4.33
CA VAL A 927 -38.49 -29.28 -3.71
C VAL A 927 -37.34 -30.20 -4.22
N ASP A 928 -37.09 -31.26 -3.47
CA ASP A 928 -36.53 -32.57 -3.85
C ASP A 928 -35.05 -32.74 -4.24
N LEU A 929 -34.50 -33.90 -3.84
CA LEU A 929 -33.12 -34.33 -4.12
C LEU A 929 -33.08 -35.85 -4.36
N GLY A 930 -33.30 -36.24 -5.62
CA GLY A 930 -33.51 -37.63 -6.02
C GLY A 930 -32.24 -38.46 -6.23
N LEU A 931 -31.79 -39.13 -5.16
CA LEU A 931 -31.36 -40.54 -5.13
C LEU A 931 -30.15 -41.09 -5.94
N GLN A 932 -29.57 -42.16 -5.38
CA GLN A 932 -28.56 -43.12 -5.93
C GLN A 932 -27.09 -42.61 -6.04
N LEU A 933 -26.06 -43.38 -5.63
CA LEU A 933 -26.00 -44.73 -5.01
C LEU A 933 -24.66 -44.93 -4.24
N GLY A 934 -24.62 -45.87 -3.26
CA GLY A 934 -23.39 -46.32 -2.56
C GLY A 934 -23.20 -45.74 -1.14
N VAL A 935 -23.84 -46.22 -0.06
CA VAL A 935 -23.66 -47.54 0.62
C VAL A 935 -22.20 -47.71 1.09
N THR A 936 -21.82 -47.63 2.38
CA THR A 936 -22.44 -48.15 3.62
C THR A 936 -22.34 -47.19 4.84
N ALA A 937 -22.98 -47.57 5.96
CA ALA A 937 -22.85 -46.91 7.27
C ALA A 937 -23.13 -47.91 8.43
N THR A 938 -23.15 -47.41 9.67
CA THR A 938 -23.68 -48.04 10.91
C THR A 938 -22.69 -48.98 11.69
N PRO A 939 -22.91 -49.33 12.98
CA PRO A 939 -22.30 -48.57 14.10
C PRO A 939 -21.89 -49.44 15.33
N LEU A 940 -21.93 -48.84 16.54
CA LEU A 940 -21.93 -49.40 17.92
C LEU A 940 -20.57 -49.52 18.65
N SER A 941 -20.34 -48.57 19.57
CA SER A 941 -20.32 -48.70 21.05
C SER A 941 -20.09 -50.09 21.72
N PRO A 942 -19.73 -50.14 23.03
CA PRO A 942 -18.51 -49.59 23.67
C PRO A 942 -17.89 -50.52 24.76
N THR A 943 -16.57 -50.52 24.98
CA THR A 943 -15.98 -51.10 26.22
C THR A 943 -14.56 -50.66 26.58
N SER A 944 -14.27 -50.61 27.88
CA SER A 944 -12.94 -50.63 28.54
C SER A 944 -12.55 -52.11 28.88
N PRO A 945 -11.44 -52.48 29.58
CA PRO A 945 -10.41 -51.67 30.28
C PRO A 945 -8.94 -52.21 30.22
N GLN A 946 -8.10 -51.69 31.14
CA GLN A 946 -6.88 -52.27 31.77
C GLN A 946 -5.49 -52.29 31.09
N GLU A 947 -4.53 -51.70 31.83
CA GLU A 947 -3.13 -52.12 32.11
C GLU A 947 -2.11 -52.29 30.94
N SER A 948 -0.86 -51.80 31.04
CA SER A 948 0.07 -52.06 32.15
C SER A 948 1.40 -51.25 32.15
N ARG A 949 1.99 -51.13 33.35
CA ARG A 949 3.45 -51.14 33.71
C ARG A 949 4.48 -50.07 33.24
N CYS A 950 4.95 -49.32 34.25
CA CYS A 950 6.35 -49.25 34.74
C CYS A 950 7.44 -48.35 34.11
N SER A 951 7.81 -47.31 34.89
CA SER A 951 9.04 -47.21 35.74
C SER A 951 10.23 -46.29 35.34
N SER A 952 10.99 -45.94 36.40
CA SER A 952 12.28 -45.21 36.47
C SER A 952 12.29 -43.68 36.26
N SER A 953 13.18 -42.89 36.90
CA SER A 953 13.62 -42.85 38.32
C SER A 953 14.48 -41.59 38.61
N ALA A 954 14.75 -41.37 39.92
CA ALA A 954 15.88 -40.65 40.53
C ALA A 954 15.69 -39.18 40.98
N ALA A 955 16.13 -38.92 42.21
CA ALA A 955 16.35 -37.61 42.83
C ALA A 955 17.48 -37.72 43.88
N THR A 956 18.28 -36.67 44.05
CA THR A 956 19.36 -36.48 45.05
C THR A 956 19.47 -34.95 45.30
N SER A 957 19.38 -34.39 46.52
CA SER A 957 20.24 -34.48 47.71
C SER A 957 21.62 -33.78 47.53
N SER A 958 22.23 -33.08 48.50
CA SER A 958 21.79 -32.56 49.82
C SER A 958 22.81 -31.56 50.42
N THR A 959 22.46 -30.86 51.51
CA THR A 959 23.34 -30.35 52.60
C THR A 959 24.59 -29.49 52.33
N ARG A 960 24.46 -28.16 52.53
CA ARG A 960 24.92 -27.34 53.71
C ARG A 960 26.35 -27.54 54.31
N THR A 961 26.91 -26.44 54.85
CA THR A 961 28.14 -26.25 55.70
C THR A 961 29.47 -25.96 54.96
N SER A 962 30.45 -25.18 55.46
CA SER A 962 30.47 -24.11 56.50
C SER A 962 31.81 -23.30 56.52
N SER A 963 31.79 -22.13 57.20
CA SER A 963 32.91 -21.48 57.94
C SER A 963 33.95 -20.55 57.26
N SER A 964 34.35 -19.51 58.02
CA SER A 964 35.58 -18.68 57.95
C SER A 964 35.81 -17.73 56.74
N SER A 965 36.58 -16.61 56.85
CA SER A 965 36.82 -15.66 57.95
C SER A 965 37.58 -14.40 57.43
N THR A 966 37.46 -13.23 58.10
CA THR A 966 38.38 -12.05 58.04
C THR A 966 38.57 -11.30 56.69
N ARG A 967 38.95 -10.00 56.59
CA ARG A 967 39.08 -8.85 57.54
C ARG A 967 39.39 -7.53 56.79
N SER A 968 38.78 -6.40 57.22
CA SER A 968 39.16 -4.98 56.88
C SER A 968 39.02 -4.57 55.40
N GLN A 969 38.92 -3.29 54.98
CA GLN A 969 38.63 -1.94 55.54
C GLN A 969 38.08 -1.10 54.35
N ARG A 970 37.44 0.08 54.41
CA ARG A 970 37.53 1.24 55.33
C ARG A 970 36.25 2.13 55.21
N SER A 971 35.96 2.90 56.27
CA SER A 971 35.19 4.17 56.41
C SER A 971 34.94 5.04 55.14
N GLN A 972 33.91 5.90 54.99
CA GLN A 972 32.92 6.58 55.90
C GLN A 972 31.53 6.67 55.18
N ARG A 973 30.33 6.59 55.78
CA ARG A 973 29.61 7.37 56.83
C ARG A 973 29.04 8.77 56.44
N LYS A 974 27.70 8.82 56.28
CA LYS A 974 26.72 9.89 56.68
C LYS A 974 26.73 11.23 55.92
N SER A 975 25.63 12.00 55.78
CA SER A 975 24.16 11.85 56.01
C SER A 975 23.45 13.11 55.40
N PRO A 976 22.10 13.28 55.39
CA PRO A 976 21.03 12.48 56.00
C PRO A 976 20.85 11.12 55.35
#